data_AF-A0A3A6DZ05-F1
#
_entry.id   AF-A0A3A6DZ05-F1
#
_cell.length_a   1.000
_cell.length_b   1.000
_cell.length_c   1.000
_cell.angle_alpha   90.00
_cell.angle_beta   90.00
_cell.angle_gamma   90.00
#
_symmetry.space_group_name_H-M   'P 1'
#
loop_
_entity.id
_entity.type
_entity.pdbx_description
1 polymer ?
#
loop_
_entity_poly.entity_id
_entity_poly.type
_entity_poly.pdbx_seq_one_letter_code
_entity_poly.pdbx_strand_id
1 'polypeptide(L)'
;MRRQRKRIRNLRKLALLAALTLSFTIPGAVHAESPKAEDAPQVYSSDVVNPVIEAVSMEGIGSTVQAGNTIPLKIQAYDQDDGIASINVYVEYTSADNQHSKTEFLQVEGTAEKNYTIQIPAKAGGYVKAEITGIIVTDKNGNYTVAQVQSEDTYEYLYHFMITGSEPIQMTIQDVNIQQNGQTLQHNDTLNLTAHIPENLIDSIESVELYFYNEEADQTRYFYLESEATNEFKGTFAIESDMENGTWRLSNILAEGKKSALVNVSADTINFNDHWFAVTGEVTKKDTTDPVITSFDMTHKGEFLTTGDTINFRVTAEDETGLSDSEYAYLDLKAVTDIVSPFQSVCLTYNKAENAYIGEYTIPENLYPCEWVVNDIRVMDKQGNQTNFNDYLLSYTSNPFYFKMKSGNAFTNPVYNVNITFHALNETGEYRNLTSITKQQVERRSTFKENGFTFPEVSTTYKGLKFVGWVDANGREINENTEITEESRYEEIYAKYDQMVIPVDYIYPDENLRRSHEQSAQIVPYGTTYKELFNDLKGYTTAKLYDRNNFDQWALDTYSSYNSVSDLNKEIKFSPNDTILLYAYYKDKVVVEVDRSYYDTQGKNAYEEHMKILDKGTTFEALIKDLKKENKPTSYEGLRFKEWEISTFDTPLKNEIKDNYSYLYMSAIYENYLVRFMIDNRFKAYESNSGSRAAGGGAAGGYFDSEVEYVINMVAEKNEKITVPEFPNYKKITWIEAKPEGDNLIIKDHMVFRGYGEKIDDTASNKPVTPEKPTTPENPSTLEKPSSTLAEKVIQDVVHDIKAAEKGGRIDVTMGTASIVPVDILKAAKGKDVTVNLHMNGYTWTIHGKDILADNLKDINLEVAFDTNAVPSKTAKALAGDNPIKQLSLTHTGDFGFKADLSFNIGSEYNGKYGNLYYYDSEGKLIFQNAGKIDANGNVSLSFSHASDYVVVITDKIMENEKSDNSAINAPENTDNETQINNVESSPNTGDTTNVTAIFYLFLASLFAGCIIMRKRLFLKNSQD
;
A
#
# COMPACT_ATOMS: atom_id res chain seq x y z
N MET A 1 31.96 34.72 -36.59
CA MET A 1 30.83 34.85 -37.55
C MET A 1 31.27 35.58 -38.82
N ARG A 2 30.74 35.23 -40.00
CA ARG A 2 31.20 35.57 -41.38
C ARG A 2 32.40 34.77 -41.92
N ARG A 3 32.25 33.45 -42.09
CA ARG A 3 32.91 32.69 -43.19
C ARG A 3 32.37 31.27 -43.47
N GLN A 4 31.29 30.82 -42.82
CA GLN A 4 30.64 29.52 -43.09
C GLN A 4 29.21 29.63 -43.68
N ARG A 5 28.95 30.57 -44.58
CA ARG A 5 27.65 30.68 -45.31
C ARG A 5 27.80 30.67 -46.84
N LYS A 6 28.66 29.82 -47.41
CA LYS A 6 28.84 29.78 -48.88
C LYS A 6 29.06 28.40 -49.53
N ARG A 7 28.72 27.29 -48.86
CA ARG A 7 28.90 25.93 -49.43
C ARG A 7 27.69 24.99 -49.40
N ILE A 8 26.48 25.52 -49.21
CA ILE A 8 25.24 24.77 -49.40
C ILE A 8 24.39 25.51 -50.44
N ARG A 9 24.79 25.42 -51.71
CA ARG A 9 23.95 25.90 -52.84
C ARG A 9 24.11 25.13 -54.15
N ASN A 10 24.88 24.04 -54.20
CA ASN A 10 25.24 23.38 -55.48
C ASN A 10 25.02 21.85 -55.55
N LEU A 11 24.11 21.25 -54.76
CA LEU A 11 23.78 19.82 -54.91
C LEU A 11 22.29 19.51 -55.16
N ARG A 12 21.46 20.52 -55.43
CA ARG A 12 20.06 20.36 -55.89
C ARG A 12 19.88 20.22 -57.41
N LYS A 13 20.91 19.81 -58.14
CA LYS A 13 20.81 19.53 -59.58
C LYS A 13 21.68 18.32 -59.93
N LEU A 14 21.13 17.11 -59.75
CA LEU A 14 21.31 15.96 -60.66
C LEU A 14 20.47 14.77 -60.13
N ALA A 15 19.15 14.94 -60.09
CA ALA A 15 18.22 13.83 -60.00
C ALA A 15 17.45 13.79 -61.33
N LEU A 16 18.02 13.10 -62.33
CA LEU A 16 17.33 12.58 -63.52
C LEU A 16 18.35 11.79 -64.38
N LEU A 17 18.39 10.45 -64.29
CA LEU A 17 18.45 9.51 -65.45
C LEU A 17 18.62 8.02 -65.02
N ALA A 18 17.60 7.22 -65.33
CA ALA A 18 17.59 5.87 -65.94
C ALA A 18 18.45 4.69 -65.40
N ALA A 19 17.75 3.74 -64.75
CA ALA A 19 17.51 2.32 -65.10
C ALA A 19 18.55 1.39 -65.81
N LEU A 20 18.57 0.14 -65.29
CA LEU A 20 18.79 -1.20 -65.91
C LEU A 20 20.24 -1.75 -66.13
N THR A 21 20.60 -2.89 -65.50
CA THR A 21 20.85 -4.25 -66.10
C THR A 21 21.64 -5.25 -65.20
N LEU A 22 21.02 -6.41 -64.91
CA LEU A 22 21.47 -7.82 -65.01
C LEU A 22 22.80 -8.40 -64.42
N SER A 23 22.61 -9.38 -63.52
CA SER A 23 23.18 -10.76 -63.41
C SER A 23 24.62 -11.09 -62.92
N PHE A 24 24.65 -11.90 -61.85
CA PHE A 24 25.53 -13.02 -61.43
C PHE A 24 27.04 -13.02 -61.73
N THR A 25 27.87 -13.14 -60.68
CA THR A 25 28.83 -14.25 -60.43
C THR A 25 29.53 -14.11 -59.07
N ILE A 26 29.62 -15.23 -58.32
CA ILE A 26 30.46 -15.49 -57.12
C ILE A 26 31.65 -16.35 -57.63
N PRO A 27 32.93 -16.25 -57.17
CA PRO A 27 33.33 -16.47 -55.77
C PRO A 27 34.56 -15.72 -55.20
N GLY A 28 34.64 -15.66 -53.87
CA GLY A 28 35.92 -15.87 -53.15
C GLY A 28 36.44 -14.75 -52.24
N ALA A 29 35.86 -14.65 -51.04
CA ALA A 29 36.47 -14.33 -49.74
C ALA A 29 37.53 -13.21 -49.60
N VAL A 30 37.09 -12.06 -49.08
CA VAL A 30 37.74 -11.35 -47.96
C VAL A 30 36.60 -10.90 -47.03
N HIS A 31 36.55 -11.42 -45.80
CA HIS A 31 35.59 -10.98 -44.78
C HIS A 31 35.95 -9.56 -44.31
N ALA A 32 35.10 -8.60 -44.67
CA ALA A 32 34.92 -7.35 -43.94
C ALA A 32 33.51 -7.42 -43.33
N GLU A 33 33.40 -7.14 -42.04
CA GLU A 33 32.13 -7.06 -41.32
C GLU A 33 31.23 -6.01 -41.99
N SER A 34 30.02 -6.43 -42.36
CA SER A 34 28.99 -5.57 -42.93
C SER A 34 28.31 -4.72 -41.85
N PRO A 35 27.88 -3.50 -42.18
CA PRO A 35 27.04 -2.67 -41.31
C PRO A 35 25.70 -3.34 -41.01
N LYS A 36 25.22 -3.21 -39.76
CA LYS A 36 23.90 -3.66 -39.30
C LYS A 36 22.82 -3.15 -40.25
N ALA A 37 21.96 -4.06 -40.70
CA ALA A 37 20.77 -3.75 -41.46
C ALA A 37 19.84 -2.84 -40.64
N GLU A 38 19.31 -1.79 -41.25
CA GLU A 38 18.07 -1.16 -40.81
C GLU A 38 16.96 -2.21 -40.91
N ASP A 39 16.28 -2.47 -39.79
CA ASP A 39 15.12 -3.37 -39.76
C ASP A 39 14.03 -2.82 -40.68
N ALA A 40 13.54 -3.68 -41.59
CA ALA A 40 12.37 -3.37 -42.38
C ALA A 40 11.15 -3.17 -41.44
N PRO A 41 10.25 -2.21 -41.72
CA PRO A 41 9.08 -1.97 -40.88
C PRO A 41 8.21 -3.24 -40.80
N GLN A 42 7.81 -3.61 -39.58
CA GLN A 42 6.83 -4.67 -39.37
C GLN A 42 5.48 -4.30 -39.98
N VAL A 43 4.90 -5.23 -40.74
CA VAL A 43 3.66 -5.07 -41.50
C VAL A 43 2.53 -5.71 -40.70
N TYR A 44 1.63 -4.89 -40.16
CA TYR A 44 0.48 -5.37 -39.41
C TYR A 44 -0.62 -5.79 -40.41
N SER A 45 -0.94 -7.08 -40.45
CA SER A 45 -2.03 -7.71 -41.20
C SER A 45 -3.42 -7.46 -40.54
N SER A 46 -4.48 -8.16 -40.97
CA SER A 46 -5.78 -8.15 -40.28
C SER A 46 -5.82 -8.96 -38.98
N ASP A 47 -4.69 -9.55 -38.58
CA ASP A 47 -4.58 -10.37 -37.38
C ASP A 47 -4.70 -9.55 -36.10
N VAL A 48 -5.60 -9.98 -35.23
CA VAL A 48 -5.93 -9.38 -33.93
C VAL A 48 -5.95 -10.45 -32.83
N VAL A 49 -5.43 -11.65 -33.12
CA VAL A 49 -5.40 -12.80 -32.22
C VAL A 49 -4.11 -12.76 -31.44
N ASN A 50 -4.18 -12.91 -30.12
CA ASN A 50 -2.96 -12.94 -29.30
C ASN A 50 -2.16 -14.23 -29.55
N PRO A 51 -0.81 -14.18 -29.53
CA PRO A 51 0.04 -15.37 -29.58
C PRO A 51 -0.20 -16.26 -28.36
N VAL A 52 0.06 -17.57 -28.47
CA VAL A 52 -0.13 -18.55 -27.40
C VAL A 52 1.22 -18.99 -26.83
N ILE A 53 1.36 -18.95 -25.50
CA ILE A 53 2.48 -19.55 -24.76
C ILE A 53 2.04 -20.94 -24.27
N GLU A 54 2.65 -21.99 -24.80
CA GLU A 54 2.33 -23.38 -24.45
C GLU A 54 3.07 -23.83 -23.17
N ALA A 55 4.32 -23.40 -23.00
CA ALA A 55 5.14 -23.75 -21.84
C ALA A 55 6.31 -22.79 -21.62
N VAL A 56 6.68 -22.60 -20.35
CA VAL A 56 7.92 -21.95 -19.95
C VAL A 56 8.64 -22.86 -18.95
N SER A 57 9.93 -23.12 -19.20
CA SER A 57 10.76 -23.96 -18.32
C SER A 57 12.16 -23.40 -18.21
N MET A 58 12.75 -23.52 -17.02
CA MET A 58 14.12 -23.09 -16.74
C MET A 58 14.85 -24.23 -16.03
N GLU A 59 16.08 -24.51 -16.46
CA GLU A 59 16.92 -25.49 -15.78
C GLU A 59 17.58 -24.86 -14.55
N GLY A 60 17.62 -25.57 -13.42
CA GLY A 60 18.33 -25.10 -12.22
C GLY A 60 17.63 -23.95 -11.48
N ILE A 61 16.30 -23.94 -11.40
CA ILE A 61 15.56 -22.98 -10.57
C ILE A 61 16.06 -23.07 -9.12
N GLY A 62 16.35 -21.92 -8.51
CA GLY A 62 16.91 -21.81 -7.16
C GLY A 62 18.36 -22.27 -7.02
N SER A 63 19.01 -22.70 -8.10
CA SER A 63 20.42 -23.11 -8.07
C SER A 63 21.37 -21.92 -7.97
N THR A 64 22.64 -22.21 -7.70
CA THR A 64 23.71 -21.21 -7.65
C THR A 64 24.55 -21.28 -8.91
N VAL A 65 24.77 -20.14 -9.56
CA VAL A 65 25.53 -20.03 -10.81
C VAL A 65 26.66 -19.03 -10.67
N GLN A 66 27.85 -19.44 -11.12
CA GLN A 66 29.02 -18.56 -11.11
C GLN A 66 28.85 -17.41 -12.11
N ALA A 67 29.17 -16.19 -11.66
CA ALA A 67 29.15 -15.00 -12.49
C ALA A 67 29.97 -15.19 -13.79
N GLY A 68 29.41 -14.74 -14.92
CA GLY A 68 29.95 -14.94 -16.26
C GLY A 68 29.40 -16.16 -17.02
N ASN A 69 28.70 -17.08 -16.33
CA ASN A 69 27.96 -18.16 -16.98
C ASN A 69 26.52 -17.75 -17.33
N THR A 70 25.78 -18.61 -18.02
CA THR A 70 24.36 -18.41 -18.37
C THR A 70 23.51 -19.62 -17.96
N ILE A 71 22.22 -19.38 -17.70
CA ILE A 71 21.20 -20.43 -17.56
C ILE A 71 20.24 -20.37 -18.76
N PRO A 72 19.90 -21.50 -19.41
CA PRO A 72 18.89 -21.52 -20.46
C PRO A 72 17.46 -21.44 -19.90
N LEU A 73 16.71 -20.45 -20.37
CA LEU A 73 15.25 -20.35 -20.27
C LEU A 73 14.63 -20.83 -21.59
N LYS A 74 13.74 -21.82 -21.53
CA LYS A 74 13.08 -22.42 -22.69
C LYS A 74 11.61 -22.01 -22.72
N ILE A 75 11.17 -21.46 -23.84
CA ILE A 75 9.80 -20.97 -24.05
C ILE A 75 9.22 -21.66 -25.29
N GLN A 76 8.01 -22.21 -25.17
CA GLN A 76 7.23 -22.75 -26.27
C GLN A 76 6.09 -21.79 -26.58
N ALA A 77 6.10 -21.19 -27.76
CA ALA A 77 5.08 -20.25 -28.17
C ALA A 77 4.85 -20.26 -29.69
N TYR A 78 3.65 -19.89 -30.10
CA TYR A 78 3.28 -19.73 -31.50
C TYR A 78 2.16 -18.71 -31.66
N ASP A 79 2.07 -18.13 -32.84
CA ASP A 79 0.88 -17.41 -33.29
C ASP A 79 0.21 -18.18 -34.45
N GLN A 80 -1.11 -18.10 -34.57
CA GLN A 80 -1.89 -18.90 -35.52
C GLN A 80 -1.93 -18.32 -36.94
N ASP A 81 -1.69 -17.02 -37.10
CA ASP A 81 -1.95 -16.29 -38.34
C ASP A 81 -0.65 -15.78 -38.97
N ASP A 82 0.14 -14.97 -38.25
CA ASP A 82 1.34 -14.33 -38.81
C ASP A 82 2.67 -14.81 -38.19
N GLY A 83 2.61 -15.48 -37.03
CA GLY A 83 3.76 -16.03 -36.32
C GLY A 83 4.44 -15.05 -35.35
N ILE A 84 5.32 -15.56 -34.49
CA ILE A 84 5.97 -14.72 -33.48
C ILE A 84 6.92 -13.70 -34.13
N ALA A 85 6.88 -12.46 -33.66
CA ALA A 85 7.84 -11.40 -33.99
C ALA A 85 8.99 -11.35 -33.00
N SER A 86 8.71 -11.39 -31.69
CA SER A 86 9.73 -11.33 -30.66
C SER A 86 9.28 -11.95 -29.34
N ILE A 87 10.28 -12.35 -28.55
CA ILE A 87 10.11 -12.75 -27.15
C ILE A 87 11.00 -11.87 -26.30
N ASN A 88 10.38 -11.16 -25.36
CA ASN A 88 11.02 -10.23 -24.46
C ASN A 88 11.02 -10.82 -23.04
N VAL A 89 12.18 -10.85 -22.40
CA VAL A 89 12.36 -11.36 -21.02
C VAL A 89 12.98 -10.28 -20.17
N TYR A 90 12.33 -9.99 -19.05
CA TYR A 90 12.79 -9.05 -18.03
C TYR A 90 13.41 -9.83 -16.89
N VAL A 91 14.64 -9.48 -16.54
CA VAL A 91 15.41 -10.12 -15.48
C VAL A 91 15.82 -9.07 -14.47
N GLU A 92 15.41 -9.23 -13.21
CA GLU A 92 15.86 -8.38 -12.12
C GLU A 92 17.06 -9.01 -11.41
N TYR A 93 18.14 -8.25 -11.29
CA TYR A 93 19.35 -8.61 -10.55
C TYR A 93 19.41 -7.81 -9.26
N THR A 94 19.58 -8.49 -8.13
CA THR A 94 19.54 -7.85 -6.80
C THR A 94 20.84 -8.04 -6.03
N SER A 95 21.30 -6.99 -5.37
CA SER A 95 22.45 -7.01 -4.46
C SER A 95 22.14 -7.77 -3.16
N ALA A 96 23.18 -8.17 -2.42
CA ALA A 96 23.00 -8.93 -1.18
C ALA A 96 22.29 -8.17 -0.07
N ASP A 97 22.37 -6.84 -0.06
CA ASP A 97 21.73 -5.95 0.90
C ASP A 97 20.32 -5.51 0.47
N ASN A 98 19.85 -5.95 -0.70
CA ASN A 98 18.59 -5.54 -1.33
C ASN A 98 18.43 -4.02 -1.52
N GLN A 99 19.53 -3.25 -1.48
CA GLN A 99 19.47 -1.80 -1.70
C GLN A 99 19.62 -1.44 -3.17
N HIS A 100 20.17 -2.33 -3.98
CA HIS A 100 20.42 -2.10 -5.39
C HIS A 100 19.83 -3.23 -6.21
N SER A 101 18.96 -2.87 -7.15
CA SER A 101 18.49 -3.79 -8.17
C SER A 101 18.70 -3.21 -9.56
N LYS A 102 18.76 -4.11 -10.55
CA LYS A 102 18.82 -3.73 -11.95
C LYS A 102 17.98 -4.66 -12.78
N THR A 103 17.11 -4.10 -13.60
CA THR A 103 16.40 -4.83 -14.64
C THR A 103 17.23 -4.89 -15.92
N GLU A 104 17.35 -6.08 -16.49
CA GLU A 104 17.89 -6.31 -17.83
C GLU A 104 16.78 -6.80 -18.75
N PHE A 105 16.84 -6.34 -20.00
CA PHE A 105 15.90 -6.68 -21.06
C PHE A 105 16.62 -7.55 -22.08
N LEU A 106 16.13 -8.78 -22.26
CA LEU A 106 16.63 -9.72 -23.24
C LEU A 106 15.54 -9.95 -24.29
N GLN A 107 15.88 -9.74 -25.56
CA GLN A 107 14.97 -9.94 -26.68
C GLN A 107 15.52 -11.03 -27.61
N VAL A 108 14.62 -11.90 -28.06
CA VAL A 108 14.88 -12.88 -29.12
C VAL A 108 13.90 -12.66 -30.25
N GLU A 109 14.41 -12.59 -31.49
CA GLU A 109 13.58 -12.52 -32.69
C GLU A 109 12.78 -13.81 -32.88
N GLY A 110 11.54 -13.67 -33.30
CA GLY A 110 10.65 -14.79 -33.61
C GLY A 110 11.17 -15.60 -34.80
N THR A 111 10.94 -16.91 -34.78
CA THR A 111 11.30 -17.81 -35.87
C THR A 111 10.10 -18.63 -36.30
N ALA A 112 10.22 -19.39 -37.39
CA ALA A 112 9.20 -20.37 -37.76
C ALA A 112 9.10 -21.54 -36.76
N GLU A 113 10.07 -21.67 -35.84
CA GLU A 113 10.09 -22.71 -34.83
C GLU A 113 9.26 -22.29 -33.60
N LYS A 114 8.61 -23.26 -32.96
CA LYS A 114 7.82 -23.02 -31.75
C LYS A 114 8.65 -22.96 -30.46
N ASN A 115 9.93 -23.36 -30.51
CA ASN A 115 10.78 -23.54 -29.33
C ASN A 115 11.89 -22.49 -29.31
N TYR A 116 11.93 -21.70 -28.24
CA TYR A 116 12.88 -20.63 -28.06
C TYR A 116 13.75 -20.93 -26.85
N THR A 117 15.05 -20.65 -26.94
CA THR A 117 15.98 -20.77 -25.81
C THR A 117 16.73 -19.47 -25.63
N ILE A 118 16.60 -18.86 -24.45
CA ILE A 118 17.17 -17.58 -24.08
C ILE A 118 18.22 -17.84 -23.01
N GLN A 119 19.43 -17.35 -23.20
CA GLN A 119 20.52 -17.51 -22.24
C GLN A 119 20.49 -16.37 -21.23
N ILE A 120 20.07 -16.66 -20.00
CA ILE A 120 19.99 -15.67 -18.92
C ILE A 120 21.36 -15.57 -18.25
N PRO A 121 22.04 -14.41 -18.28
CA PRO A 121 23.39 -14.29 -17.73
C PRO A 121 23.39 -14.24 -16.20
N ALA A 122 24.31 -14.96 -15.56
CA ALA A 122 24.68 -14.75 -14.17
C ALA A 122 25.62 -13.55 -14.10
N LYS A 123 25.09 -12.40 -13.70
CA LYS A 123 25.78 -11.12 -13.86
C LYS A 123 26.85 -10.90 -12.79
N ALA A 124 28.03 -10.47 -13.22
CA ALA A 124 29.09 -9.98 -12.34
C ALA A 124 28.81 -8.54 -11.84
N GLY A 125 29.55 -8.10 -10.82
CA GLY A 125 29.52 -6.72 -10.35
C GLY A 125 28.59 -6.46 -9.17
N GLY A 126 28.52 -7.38 -8.20
CA GLY A 126 27.89 -7.16 -6.90
C GLY A 126 26.46 -7.69 -6.74
N TYR A 127 25.92 -8.36 -7.77
CA TYR A 127 24.58 -8.95 -7.74
C TYR A 127 24.65 -10.42 -7.31
N VAL A 128 23.74 -10.83 -6.42
CA VAL A 128 23.72 -12.18 -5.83
C VAL A 128 22.49 -12.98 -6.20
N LYS A 129 21.49 -12.36 -6.83
CA LYS A 129 20.24 -13.01 -7.22
C LYS A 129 19.79 -12.51 -8.58
N ALA A 130 19.17 -13.39 -9.37
CA ALA A 130 18.49 -13.06 -10.62
C ALA A 130 17.08 -13.67 -10.62
N GLU A 131 16.08 -12.86 -10.97
CA GLU A 131 14.66 -13.24 -10.98
C GLU A 131 14.04 -12.85 -12.32
N ILE A 132 13.30 -13.75 -12.97
CA ILE A 132 12.56 -13.42 -14.18
C ILE A 132 11.26 -12.72 -13.77
N THR A 133 11.17 -11.43 -14.04
CA THR A 133 10.06 -10.59 -13.60
C THR A 133 9.00 -10.38 -14.68
N GLY A 134 9.29 -10.78 -15.92
CA GLY A 134 8.31 -10.76 -17.00
C GLY A 134 8.78 -11.52 -18.23
N ILE A 135 7.84 -12.15 -18.93
CA ILE A 135 8.04 -12.75 -20.25
C ILE A 135 6.88 -12.32 -21.12
N ILE A 136 7.18 -11.64 -22.23
CA ILE A 136 6.20 -11.15 -23.19
C ILE A 136 6.52 -11.75 -24.55
N VAL A 137 5.55 -12.47 -25.12
CA VAL A 137 5.62 -12.98 -26.49
C VAL A 137 4.74 -12.11 -27.36
N THR A 138 5.29 -11.59 -28.45
CA THR A 138 4.61 -10.67 -29.38
C THR A 138 4.60 -11.27 -30.79
N ASP A 139 3.46 -11.23 -31.46
CA ASP A 139 3.32 -11.59 -32.87
C ASP A 139 3.74 -10.46 -33.83
N LYS A 140 3.66 -10.65 -35.15
CA LYS A 140 4.09 -9.61 -36.13
C LYS A 140 3.09 -8.47 -36.29
N ASN A 141 1.91 -8.64 -35.71
CA ASN A 141 0.82 -7.69 -35.62
C ASN A 141 0.76 -6.97 -34.26
N GLY A 142 1.81 -7.10 -33.44
CA GLY A 142 1.93 -6.41 -32.15
C GLY A 142 0.95 -6.87 -31.07
N ASN A 143 0.15 -7.92 -31.30
CA ASN A 143 -0.59 -8.57 -30.22
C ASN A 143 0.40 -9.36 -29.36
N TYR A 144 0.06 -9.54 -28.08
CA TYR A 144 0.97 -10.16 -27.15
C TYR A 144 0.28 -11.02 -26.11
N THR A 145 1.06 -11.92 -25.53
CA THR A 145 0.70 -12.70 -24.35
C THR A 145 1.84 -12.64 -23.35
N VAL A 146 1.48 -12.51 -22.07
CA VAL A 146 2.43 -12.50 -20.95
C VAL A 146 2.42 -13.86 -20.29
N ALA A 147 3.60 -14.42 -20.00
CA ALA A 147 3.68 -15.65 -19.23
C ALA A 147 3.49 -15.37 -17.74
N GLN A 148 2.90 -16.33 -17.03
CA GLN A 148 2.93 -16.33 -15.58
C GLN A 148 4.37 -16.55 -15.10
N VAL A 149 4.92 -15.58 -14.37
CA VAL A 149 6.28 -15.63 -13.80
C VAL A 149 6.28 -15.59 -12.28
N GLN A 150 5.12 -15.42 -11.65
CA GLN A 150 4.93 -15.43 -10.20
C GLN A 150 3.86 -16.45 -9.79
N SER A 151 4.05 -17.06 -8.62
CA SER A 151 3.06 -17.91 -7.96
C SER A 151 1.86 -17.08 -7.51
N GLU A 152 0.63 -17.51 -7.84
CA GLU A 152 -0.60 -16.83 -7.38
C GLU A 152 -0.79 -16.92 -5.86
N ASP A 153 -0.28 -18.00 -5.24
CA ASP A 153 -0.45 -18.25 -3.82
C ASP A 153 0.60 -17.54 -2.95
N THR A 154 1.85 -17.50 -3.42
CA THR A 154 3.00 -17.02 -2.63
C THR A 154 3.61 -15.72 -3.14
N TYR A 155 3.24 -15.26 -4.33
CA TYR A 155 3.84 -14.12 -5.04
C TYR A 155 5.35 -14.24 -5.31
N GLU A 156 5.93 -15.42 -5.08
CA GLU A 156 7.34 -15.69 -5.38
C GLU A 156 7.55 -15.87 -6.89
N TYR A 157 8.70 -15.40 -7.39
CA TYR A 157 9.08 -15.59 -8.79
C TYR A 157 9.37 -17.06 -9.08
N LEU A 158 8.67 -17.62 -10.07
CA LEU A 158 8.76 -19.03 -10.46
C LEU A 158 10.12 -19.39 -11.08
N TYR A 159 10.82 -18.41 -11.64
CA TYR A 159 12.07 -18.60 -12.36
C TYR A 159 13.15 -17.68 -11.76
N HIS A 160 14.05 -18.25 -10.97
CA HIS A 160 15.11 -17.51 -10.31
C HIS A 160 16.36 -18.37 -10.08
N PHE A 161 17.49 -17.73 -9.82
CA PHE A 161 18.73 -18.39 -9.41
C PHE A 161 19.62 -17.44 -8.59
N MET A 162 20.54 -18.02 -7.83
CA MET A 162 21.55 -17.28 -7.05
C MET A 162 22.84 -17.13 -7.86
N ILE A 163 23.57 -16.05 -7.62
CA ILE A 163 24.82 -15.72 -8.31
C ILE A 163 25.98 -15.78 -7.31
N THR A 164 27.05 -16.47 -7.65
CA THR A 164 28.31 -16.48 -6.88
C THR A 164 29.47 -15.88 -7.65
N GLY A 165 30.49 -15.40 -6.93
CA GLY A 165 31.68 -14.80 -7.54
C GLY A 165 31.40 -13.43 -8.18
N SER A 166 30.37 -12.73 -7.71
CA SER A 166 29.94 -11.41 -8.18
C SER A 166 30.21 -10.36 -7.10
N GLU A 167 31.44 -9.89 -7.03
CA GLU A 167 31.83 -8.85 -6.06
C GLU A 167 31.62 -7.44 -6.63
N PRO A 168 31.20 -6.46 -5.81
CA PRO A 168 31.21 -5.05 -6.21
C PRO A 168 32.65 -4.55 -6.43
N ILE A 169 32.80 -3.58 -7.34
CA ILE A 169 34.08 -2.90 -7.54
C ILE A 169 34.39 -2.08 -6.30
N GLN A 170 35.52 -2.36 -5.64
CA GLN A 170 36.01 -1.53 -4.55
C GLN A 170 36.83 -0.39 -5.13
N MET A 171 36.41 0.85 -4.88
CA MET A 171 37.09 2.05 -5.35
C MET A 171 37.39 2.98 -4.17
N THR A 172 38.62 3.49 -4.11
CA THR A 172 38.96 4.60 -3.23
C THR A 172 39.21 5.85 -4.07
N ILE A 173 38.52 6.94 -3.77
CA ILE A 173 38.80 8.25 -4.38
C ILE A 173 40.17 8.73 -3.91
N GLN A 174 41.06 8.99 -4.85
CA GLN A 174 42.44 9.40 -4.53
C GLN A 174 42.53 10.90 -4.29
N ASP A 175 41.81 11.69 -5.08
CA ASP A 175 41.81 13.15 -5.02
C ASP A 175 40.55 13.72 -5.67
N VAL A 176 40.12 14.89 -5.19
CA VAL A 176 39.05 15.70 -5.79
C VAL A 176 39.60 17.11 -5.96
N ASN A 177 39.51 17.65 -7.17
CA ASN A 177 39.97 19.00 -7.46
C ASN A 177 38.82 19.85 -7.98
N ILE A 178 38.59 20.97 -7.29
CA ILE A 178 37.73 22.06 -7.75
C ILE A 178 38.68 23.17 -8.20
N GLN A 179 38.72 23.48 -9.50
CA GLN A 179 39.63 24.52 -9.98
C GLN A 179 39.32 25.89 -9.35
N GLN A 180 38.05 26.12 -9.02
CA GLN A 180 37.52 27.31 -8.36
C GLN A 180 37.39 27.13 -6.83
N ASN A 181 38.14 26.21 -6.21
CA ASN A 181 38.03 25.94 -4.77
C ASN A 181 38.21 27.21 -3.93
N GLY A 182 37.30 27.43 -2.98
CA GLY A 182 37.27 28.59 -2.09
C GLY A 182 36.94 29.94 -2.76
N GLN A 183 36.55 29.94 -4.04
CA GLN A 183 36.19 31.15 -4.77
C GLN A 183 34.68 31.42 -4.72
N THR A 184 34.29 32.67 -4.97
CA THR A 184 32.90 33.07 -5.18
C THR A 184 32.66 33.21 -6.68
N LEU A 185 31.67 32.49 -7.18
CA LEU A 185 31.25 32.43 -8.59
C LEU A 185 29.91 33.16 -8.77
N GLN A 186 29.75 33.80 -9.92
CA GLN A 186 28.48 34.37 -10.38
C GLN A 186 27.69 33.34 -11.18
N HIS A 187 26.38 33.54 -11.31
CA HIS A 187 25.59 32.76 -12.27
C HIS A 187 26.15 32.91 -13.69
N ASN A 188 26.20 31.79 -14.43
CA ASN A 188 26.86 31.58 -15.71
C ASN A 188 28.40 31.53 -15.68
N ASP A 189 29.04 31.71 -14.52
CA ASP A 189 30.46 31.39 -14.38
C ASP A 189 30.66 29.87 -14.54
N THR A 190 31.88 29.49 -14.90
CA THR A 190 32.23 28.09 -15.16
C THR A 190 32.86 27.44 -13.93
N LEU A 191 32.35 26.27 -13.55
CA LEU A 191 32.87 25.38 -12.52
C LEU A 191 33.56 24.18 -13.18
N ASN A 192 34.83 23.95 -12.87
CA ASN A 192 35.60 22.83 -13.39
C ASN A 192 35.93 21.88 -12.24
N LEU A 193 35.52 20.62 -12.40
CA LEU A 193 35.62 19.58 -11.40
C LEU A 193 36.41 18.41 -11.97
N THR A 194 37.27 17.84 -11.13
CA THR A 194 38.06 16.65 -11.44
C THR A 194 38.02 15.69 -10.24
N ALA A 195 37.95 14.40 -10.50
CA ALA A 195 38.16 13.33 -9.53
C ALA A 195 39.18 12.32 -10.05
N HIS A 196 40.12 11.91 -9.19
CA HIS A 196 41.12 10.89 -9.50
C HIS A 196 40.79 9.57 -8.82
N ILE A 197 40.91 8.48 -9.58
CA ILE A 197 40.65 7.12 -9.11
C ILE A 197 41.87 6.23 -9.38
N PRO A 198 41.94 4.98 -8.87
CA PRO A 198 43.03 4.07 -9.21
C PRO A 198 43.09 3.77 -10.71
N GLU A 199 44.28 3.87 -11.31
CA GLU A 199 44.52 3.64 -12.76
C GLU A 199 43.94 2.31 -13.25
N ASN A 200 44.03 1.25 -12.44
CA ASN A 200 43.55 -0.08 -12.81
C ASN A 200 42.02 -0.21 -12.85
N LEU A 201 41.28 0.82 -12.42
CA LEU A 201 39.82 0.84 -12.39
C LEU A 201 39.21 1.73 -13.49
N ILE A 202 40.00 2.55 -14.20
CA ILE A 202 39.50 3.51 -15.19
C ILE A 202 38.62 2.85 -16.28
N ASP A 203 38.99 1.64 -16.70
CA ASP A 203 38.24 0.91 -17.72
C ASP A 203 36.94 0.30 -17.20
N SER A 204 36.79 0.18 -15.88
CA SER A 204 35.65 -0.46 -15.21
C SER A 204 34.58 0.52 -14.73
N ILE A 205 34.82 1.83 -14.83
CA ILE A 205 33.96 2.89 -14.28
C ILE A 205 33.40 3.73 -15.42
N GLU A 206 32.09 3.97 -15.40
CA GLU A 206 31.37 4.75 -16.39
C GLU A 206 31.41 6.25 -16.05
N SER A 207 31.13 6.59 -14.80
CA SER A 207 31.05 7.98 -14.33
C SER A 207 31.37 8.09 -12.84
N VAL A 208 31.75 9.30 -12.42
CA VAL A 208 31.87 9.70 -11.01
C VAL A 208 30.96 10.89 -10.77
N GLU A 209 30.21 10.88 -9.68
CA GLU A 209 29.26 11.91 -9.31
C GLU A 209 29.72 12.62 -8.04
N LEU A 210 29.83 13.95 -8.10
CA LEU A 210 30.15 14.78 -6.94
C LEU A 210 28.90 15.55 -6.49
N TYR A 211 28.50 15.37 -5.23
CA TYR A 211 27.37 16.06 -4.63
C TYR A 211 27.87 17.25 -3.80
N PHE A 212 27.23 18.40 -3.97
CA PHE A 212 27.47 19.61 -3.20
C PHE A 212 26.20 20.04 -2.48
N TYR A 213 26.32 20.38 -1.20
CA TYR A 213 25.23 20.84 -0.34
C TYR A 213 25.47 22.29 0.10
N ASN A 214 24.42 23.11 -0.01
CA ASN A 214 24.35 24.45 0.54
C ASN A 214 23.45 24.42 1.78
N GLU A 215 24.06 24.52 2.95
CA GLU A 215 23.41 24.47 4.27
C GLU A 215 22.51 25.68 4.54
N GLU A 216 22.85 26.86 4.00
CA GLU A 216 22.08 28.09 4.23
C GLU A 216 20.75 28.07 3.46
N ALA A 217 20.75 27.42 2.29
CA ALA A 217 19.61 27.32 1.39
C ALA A 217 18.89 25.97 1.43
N ASP A 218 19.41 25.02 2.22
CA ASP A 218 19.00 23.61 2.22
C ASP A 218 18.89 23.00 0.81
N GLN A 219 19.91 23.23 -0.02
CA GLN A 219 19.90 22.85 -1.43
C GLN A 219 21.06 21.89 -1.76
N THR A 220 20.78 20.79 -2.46
CA THR A 220 21.80 19.87 -2.98
C THR A 220 21.88 19.96 -4.51
N ARG A 221 23.09 19.84 -5.06
CA ARG A 221 23.38 19.73 -6.50
C ARG A 221 24.41 18.62 -6.72
N TYR A 222 24.30 17.90 -7.84
CA TYR A 222 25.27 16.88 -8.21
C TYR A 222 25.84 17.17 -9.61
N PHE A 223 27.06 16.71 -9.85
CA PHE A 223 27.77 16.92 -11.10
C PHE A 223 28.35 15.60 -11.63
N TYR A 224 28.00 15.25 -12.87
CA TYR A 224 28.46 14.03 -13.55
C TYR A 224 29.80 14.27 -14.24
N LEU A 225 30.84 13.56 -13.79
CA LEU A 225 32.16 13.59 -14.39
C LEU A 225 32.31 12.43 -15.38
N GLU A 226 32.92 12.71 -16.53
CA GLU A 226 33.21 11.72 -17.58
C GLU A 226 34.72 11.45 -17.65
N SER A 227 35.12 10.28 -18.15
CA SER A 227 36.54 9.92 -18.28
C SER A 227 37.20 10.64 -19.46
N GLU A 228 38.29 11.38 -19.22
CA GLU A 228 39.08 12.03 -20.28
C GLU A 228 40.49 11.42 -20.48
N ALA A 229 41.09 10.75 -19.47
CA ALA A 229 42.46 10.21 -19.54
C ALA A 229 42.76 9.13 -18.46
N THR A 230 43.99 8.58 -18.47
CA THR A 230 44.50 7.57 -17.53
C THR A 230 44.35 8.02 -16.09
N ASN A 231 43.29 7.54 -15.41
CA ASN A 231 42.93 7.74 -13.99
C ASN A 231 42.11 8.99 -13.59
N GLU A 232 41.64 9.79 -14.57
CA GLU A 232 40.99 11.08 -14.31
C GLU A 232 39.55 11.11 -14.86
N PHE A 233 38.61 11.56 -14.02
CA PHE A 233 37.25 11.93 -14.40
C PHE A 233 37.07 13.44 -14.27
N LYS A 234 36.49 14.09 -15.29
CA LYS A 234 36.39 15.54 -15.36
C LYS A 234 35.05 16.02 -15.89
N GLY A 235 34.63 17.20 -15.46
CA GLY A 235 33.44 17.89 -15.96
C GLY A 235 33.59 19.40 -15.90
N THR A 236 32.89 20.09 -16.80
CA THR A 236 32.85 21.55 -16.89
C THR A 236 31.39 21.98 -16.92
N PHE A 237 30.97 22.74 -15.90
CA PHE A 237 29.57 23.09 -15.66
C PHE A 237 29.42 24.61 -15.57
N ALA A 238 28.24 25.12 -15.90
CA ALA A 238 27.89 26.50 -15.59
C ALA A 238 27.23 26.57 -14.21
N ILE A 239 27.47 27.63 -13.46
CA ILE A 239 26.68 27.95 -12.26
C ILE A 239 25.29 28.38 -12.74
N GLU A 240 24.30 27.51 -12.58
CA GLU A 240 22.94 27.75 -13.05
C GLU A 240 22.28 28.89 -12.28
N SER A 241 21.35 29.61 -12.91
CA SER A 241 20.70 30.79 -12.32
C SER A 241 19.72 30.48 -11.18
N ASP A 242 19.47 29.19 -10.93
CA ASP A 242 18.61 28.68 -9.85
C ASP A 242 19.41 28.09 -8.67
N MET A 243 20.75 28.11 -8.73
CA MET A 243 21.61 27.72 -7.63
C MET A 243 21.59 28.82 -6.56
N GLU A 244 21.09 28.51 -5.37
CA GLU A 244 20.99 29.51 -4.32
C GLU A 244 22.35 30.08 -3.91
N ASN A 245 22.32 31.36 -3.56
CA ASN A 245 23.49 32.07 -3.04
C ASN A 245 23.98 31.38 -1.75
N GLY A 246 25.28 31.46 -1.49
CA GLY A 246 25.89 30.87 -0.30
C GLY A 246 26.95 29.83 -0.63
N THR A 247 27.36 29.08 0.38
CA THR A 247 28.51 28.16 0.29
C THR A 247 28.05 26.74 -0.06
N TRP A 248 28.53 26.24 -1.19
CA TRP A 248 28.32 24.88 -1.67
C TRP A 248 29.51 24.01 -1.31
N ARG A 249 29.31 23.02 -0.43
CA ARG A 249 30.37 22.12 0.06
C ARG A 249 30.16 20.71 -0.46
N LEU A 250 31.24 20.03 -0.85
CA LEU A 250 31.20 18.62 -1.20
C LEU A 250 30.56 17.84 -0.04
N SER A 251 29.54 17.02 -0.33
CA SER A 251 28.75 16.31 0.67
C SER A 251 28.72 14.80 0.45
N ASN A 252 28.88 14.35 -0.80
CA ASN A 252 28.94 12.93 -1.14
C ASN A 252 29.68 12.70 -2.47
N ILE A 253 30.20 11.48 -2.65
CA ILE A 253 30.80 11.01 -3.90
C ILE A 253 30.22 9.64 -4.23
N LEU A 254 29.64 9.49 -5.43
CA LEU A 254 29.18 8.22 -5.96
C LEU A 254 29.90 7.90 -7.27
N ALA A 255 29.82 6.64 -7.71
CA ALA A 255 30.36 6.22 -9.00
C ALA A 255 29.49 5.13 -9.61
N GLU A 256 29.35 5.14 -10.93
CA GLU A 256 28.68 4.08 -11.67
C GLU A 256 29.72 3.19 -12.36
N GLY A 257 29.63 1.88 -12.16
CA GLY A 257 30.48 0.91 -12.85
C GLY A 257 29.98 0.61 -14.26
N LYS A 258 30.88 0.38 -15.21
CA LYS A 258 30.49 -0.03 -16.57
C LYS A 258 29.67 -1.31 -16.55
N LYS A 259 28.77 -1.46 -17.52
CA LYS A 259 27.76 -2.54 -17.56
C LYS A 259 26.88 -2.56 -16.29
N SER A 260 26.82 -1.44 -15.58
CA SER A 260 26.14 -1.24 -14.30
C SER A 260 26.61 -2.24 -13.24
N ALA A 261 27.93 -2.36 -13.09
CA ALA A 261 28.52 -2.99 -11.92
C ALA A 261 28.35 -2.04 -10.72
N LEU A 262 28.07 -2.60 -9.54
CA LEU A 262 28.02 -1.84 -8.30
C LEU A 262 29.44 -1.41 -7.92
N VAL A 263 29.55 -0.17 -7.43
CA VAL A 263 30.82 0.42 -7.01
C VAL A 263 30.68 0.85 -5.56
N ASN A 264 31.51 0.27 -4.70
CA ASN A 264 31.65 0.72 -3.33
C ASN A 264 32.73 1.78 -3.30
N VAL A 265 32.31 3.05 -3.18
CA VAL A 265 33.21 4.19 -3.13
C VAL A 265 33.61 4.47 -1.67
N SER A 266 34.91 4.47 -1.40
CA SER A 266 35.50 5.01 -0.17
C SER A 266 36.17 6.35 -0.48
N ALA A 267 35.94 7.34 0.38
CA ALA A 267 36.54 8.66 0.29
C ALA A 267 37.15 9.10 1.63
N ASP A 268 37.58 8.13 2.46
CA ASP A 268 38.04 8.37 3.84
C ASP A 268 39.26 9.30 3.94
N THR A 269 40.01 9.45 2.84
CA THR A 269 41.18 10.34 2.73
C THR A 269 40.83 11.76 2.29
N ILE A 270 39.58 12.02 1.91
CA ILE A 270 39.12 13.33 1.40
C ILE A 270 38.43 14.09 2.53
N ASN A 271 38.95 15.26 2.89
CA ASN A 271 38.26 16.17 3.79
C ASN A 271 37.24 17.00 2.99
N PHE A 272 35.96 16.65 3.09
CA PHE A 272 34.89 17.32 2.36
C PHE A 272 34.78 18.81 2.67
N ASN A 273 35.15 19.24 3.88
CA ASN A 273 35.12 20.66 4.27
C ASN A 273 36.14 21.53 3.50
N ASP A 274 37.19 20.91 2.95
CA ASP A 274 38.21 21.63 2.19
C ASP A 274 37.81 21.84 0.71
N HIS A 275 36.66 21.29 0.28
CA HIS A 275 36.20 21.28 -1.11
C HIS A 275 34.87 22.03 -1.23
N TRP A 276 34.96 23.32 -1.55
CA TRP A 276 33.78 24.19 -1.61
C TRP A 276 33.97 25.35 -2.60
N PHE A 277 32.84 25.92 -3.04
CA PHE A 277 32.78 27.19 -3.73
C PHE A 277 31.56 27.97 -3.23
N ALA A 278 31.56 29.29 -3.40
CA ALA A 278 30.39 30.12 -3.08
C ALA A 278 29.71 30.59 -4.36
N VAL A 279 28.38 30.73 -4.31
CA VAL A 279 27.59 31.34 -5.38
C VAL A 279 27.05 32.67 -4.91
N THR A 280 27.09 33.67 -5.79
CA THR A 280 26.43 34.97 -5.56
C THR A 280 25.80 35.46 -6.87
N GLY A 281 24.74 36.24 -6.77
CA GLY A 281 24.11 36.86 -7.94
C GLY A 281 22.62 37.04 -7.76
N GLU A 282 21.96 37.51 -8.82
CA GLU A 282 20.50 37.50 -8.90
C GLU A 282 20.04 36.06 -9.16
N VAL A 283 19.52 35.43 -8.11
CA VAL A 283 18.85 34.13 -8.23
C VAL A 283 17.52 34.38 -8.92
N THR A 284 17.43 34.00 -10.20
CA THR A 284 16.13 33.97 -10.86
C THR A 284 15.39 32.77 -10.28
N LYS A 285 14.31 33.00 -9.53
CA LYS A 285 13.38 31.93 -9.24
C LYS A 285 13.00 31.30 -10.56
N LYS A 286 13.30 30.01 -10.71
CA LYS A 286 12.88 29.23 -11.86
C LYS A 286 11.38 29.47 -11.99
N ASP A 287 10.94 29.86 -13.19
CA ASP A 287 9.52 29.79 -13.48
C ASP A 287 9.09 28.35 -13.19
N THR A 288 8.06 28.19 -12.37
CA THR A 288 7.52 26.87 -12.01
C THR A 288 6.08 26.73 -12.45
N THR A 289 5.52 27.72 -13.15
CA THR A 289 4.15 27.62 -13.65
C THR A 289 4.18 26.83 -14.95
N ASP A 290 3.32 25.83 -15.02
CA ASP A 290 3.16 25.07 -16.24
C ASP A 290 2.40 25.91 -17.29
N PRO A 291 2.81 25.87 -18.57
CA PRO A 291 2.01 26.43 -19.64
C PRO A 291 0.63 25.78 -19.66
N VAL A 292 -0.41 26.56 -19.92
CA VAL A 292 -1.81 26.10 -19.89
C VAL A 292 -2.36 25.99 -21.31
N ILE A 293 -2.88 24.81 -21.68
CA ILE A 293 -3.58 24.61 -22.96
C ILE A 293 -4.89 25.40 -22.95
N THR A 294 -5.05 26.32 -23.88
CA THR A 294 -6.25 27.16 -24.01
C THR A 294 -7.24 26.62 -25.04
N SER A 295 -6.76 25.92 -26.08
CA SER A 295 -7.62 25.21 -27.03
C SER A 295 -6.90 24.06 -27.72
N PHE A 296 -7.68 23.04 -28.09
CA PHE A 296 -7.22 21.90 -28.88
C PHE A 296 -8.27 21.45 -29.91
N ASP A 297 -7.84 21.29 -31.15
CA ASP A 297 -8.67 20.82 -32.27
C ASP A 297 -7.98 19.68 -33.04
N MET A 298 -8.78 18.75 -33.56
CA MET A 298 -8.35 17.70 -34.49
C MET A 298 -9.35 17.47 -35.62
N THR A 299 -8.88 17.12 -36.82
CA THR A 299 -9.77 16.64 -37.90
C THR A 299 -10.22 15.19 -37.66
N HIS A 300 -11.31 14.76 -38.30
CA HIS A 300 -11.79 13.36 -38.29
C HIS A 300 -12.13 12.78 -36.89
N LYS A 301 -12.53 13.64 -35.95
CA LYS A 301 -12.91 13.23 -34.60
C LYS A 301 -14.05 12.19 -34.61
N GLY A 302 -13.77 11.02 -34.04
CA GLY A 302 -14.68 9.89 -33.92
C GLY A 302 -14.94 9.10 -35.22
N GLU A 303 -14.34 9.51 -36.33
CA GLU A 303 -14.59 8.91 -37.65
C GLU A 303 -13.78 7.62 -37.85
N PHE A 304 -14.25 6.78 -38.77
CA PHE A 304 -13.48 5.64 -39.27
C PHE A 304 -12.53 6.10 -40.38
N LEU A 305 -11.26 5.78 -40.21
CA LEU A 305 -10.17 6.11 -41.13
C LEU A 305 -9.46 4.85 -41.60
N THR A 306 -8.69 5.02 -42.67
CA THR A 306 -7.90 3.98 -43.33
C THR A 306 -6.49 4.48 -43.61
N THR A 307 -5.60 3.58 -44.00
CA THR A 307 -4.23 3.90 -44.40
C THR A 307 -4.16 5.06 -45.40
N GLY A 308 -3.28 6.01 -45.12
CA GLY A 308 -3.03 7.17 -45.97
C GLY A 308 -3.95 8.37 -45.70
N ASP A 309 -5.00 8.21 -44.90
CA ASP A 309 -5.77 9.35 -44.40
C ASP A 309 -4.91 10.22 -43.47
N THR A 310 -5.14 11.53 -43.46
CA THR A 310 -4.33 12.50 -42.73
C THR A 310 -5.16 13.23 -41.67
N ILE A 311 -4.66 13.23 -40.44
CA ILE A 311 -5.23 13.93 -39.29
C ILE A 311 -4.39 15.19 -39.03
N ASN A 312 -5.06 16.33 -38.91
CA ASN A 312 -4.43 17.60 -38.56
C ASN A 312 -4.77 17.96 -37.12
N PHE A 313 -3.77 18.43 -36.37
CA PHE A 313 -3.88 18.84 -34.98
C PHE A 313 -3.53 20.30 -34.83
N ARG A 314 -4.26 21.00 -33.95
CA ARG A 314 -3.97 22.40 -33.60
C ARG A 314 -4.09 22.59 -32.09
N VAL A 315 -3.01 23.06 -31.47
CA VAL A 315 -2.93 23.34 -30.03
C VAL A 315 -2.59 24.81 -29.82
N THR A 316 -3.33 25.50 -28.96
CA THR A 316 -2.92 26.80 -28.40
C THR A 316 -2.71 26.68 -26.90
N ALA A 317 -1.69 27.34 -26.39
CA ALA A 317 -1.37 27.40 -24.98
C ALA A 317 -0.92 28.82 -24.60
N GLU A 318 -0.93 29.13 -23.32
CA GLU A 318 -0.49 30.41 -22.76
C GLU A 318 0.38 30.17 -21.52
N ASP A 319 1.32 31.08 -21.30
CA ASP A 319 2.27 31.06 -20.19
C ASP A 319 2.78 32.49 -19.95
N GLU A 320 3.01 32.89 -18.71
CA GLU A 320 3.45 34.24 -18.34
C GLU A 320 4.84 34.62 -18.86
N THR A 321 5.77 33.68 -18.96
CA THR A 321 7.13 33.90 -19.49
C THR A 321 7.21 33.56 -20.98
N GLY A 322 6.18 32.87 -21.46
CA GLY A 322 5.84 32.64 -22.84
C GLY A 322 6.37 31.29 -23.33
N LEU A 323 5.74 30.80 -24.38
CA LEU A 323 5.99 29.46 -24.89
C LEU A 323 7.34 29.33 -25.61
N SER A 324 7.90 28.13 -25.56
CA SER A 324 9.11 27.74 -26.28
C SER A 324 8.84 27.54 -27.76
N ASP A 325 9.66 28.14 -28.63
CA ASP A 325 9.64 27.81 -30.06
C ASP A 325 10.53 26.59 -30.42
N SER A 326 10.87 25.76 -29.42
CA SER A 326 11.66 24.54 -29.60
C SER A 326 10.90 23.42 -30.31
N GLU A 327 11.65 22.50 -30.91
CA GLU A 327 11.13 21.32 -31.64
C GLU A 327 10.60 20.21 -30.70
N TYR A 328 10.52 20.46 -29.38
CA TYR A 328 10.14 19.47 -28.37
C TYR A 328 8.64 19.41 -28.08
N ALA A 329 7.81 20.12 -28.84
CA ALA A 329 6.36 20.02 -28.72
C ALA A 329 5.85 18.77 -29.45
N TYR A 330 5.06 17.94 -28.78
CA TYR A 330 4.49 16.73 -29.37
C TYR A 330 3.13 16.38 -28.78
N LEU A 331 2.42 15.52 -29.49
CA LEU A 331 1.17 14.91 -29.07
C LEU A 331 1.34 13.39 -29.15
N ASP A 332 0.90 12.67 -28.13
CA ASP A 332 0.90 11.21 -28.14
C ASP A 332 -0.53 10.69 -28.35
N LEU A 333 -0.69 9.82 -29.35
CA LEU A 333 -1.87 9.00 -29.56
C LEU A 333 -1.66 7.66 -28.83
N LYS A 334 -2.72 7.13 -28.23
CA LYS A 334 -2.73 5.83 -27.56
C LYS A 334 -3.80 4.92 -28.16
N ALA A 335 -3.44 3.68 -28.48
CA ALA A 335 -4.38 2.62 -28.81
C ALA A 335 -5.23 2.29 -27.58
N VAL A 336 -6.55 2.22 -27.75
CA VAL A 336 -7.44 1.78 -26.65
C VAL A 336 -7.40 0.27 -26.42
N THR A 337 -6.91 -0.48 -27.41
CA THR A 337 -6.66 -1.91 -27.31
C THR A 337 -5.29 -2.13 -26.70
N ASP A 338 -5.20 -3.14 -25.84
CA ASP A 338 -3.97 -3.55 -25.19
C ASP A 338 -3.03 -4.25 -26.19
N ILE A 339 -2.05 -3.49 -26.69
CA ILE A 339 -1.04 -3.93 -27.67
C ILE A 339 0.36 -3.55 -27.16
N VAL A 340 1.40 -4.23 -27.65
CA VAL A 340 2.77 -4.05 -27.12
C VAL A 340 3.32 -2.62 -27.32
N SER A 341 2.93 -1.95 -28.40
CA SER A 341 3.37 -0.60 -28.77
C SER A 341 2.15 0.29 -28.94
N PRO A 342 1.49 0.69 -27.83
CA PRO A 342 0.21 1.34 -27.89
C PRO A 342 0.32 2.84 -28.18
N PHE A 343 1.52 3.40 -28.34
CA PHE A 343 1.71 4.84 -28.51
C PHE A 343 2.21 5.22 -29.91
N GLN A 344 1.73 6.35 -30.43
CA GLN A 344 2.23 7.00 -31.63
C GLN A 344 2.45 8.49 -31.34
N SER A 345 3.68 8.97 -31.52
CA SER A 345 4.01 10.37 -31.27
C SER A 345 3.91 11.20 -32.56
N VAL A 346 3.27 12.36 -32.46
CA VAL A 346 3.13 13.35 -33.52
C VAL A 346 3.92 14.60 -33.12
N CYS A 347 4.93 14.96 -33.91
CA CYS A 347 5.66 16.21 -33.68
C CYS A 347 4.75 17.41 -34.00
N LEU A 348 4.76 18.40 -33.11
CA LEU A 348 4.03 19.65 -33.30
C LEU A 348 5.01 20.78 -33.62
N THR A 349 4.73 21.56 -34.66
CA THR A 349 5.56 22.70 -35.05
C THR A 349 4.88 24.00 -34.67
N TYR A 350 5.62 24.89 -34.01
CA TYR A 350 5.11 26.22 -33.66
C TYR A 350 4.94 27.11 -34.91
N ASN A 351 3.69 27.46 -35.23
CA ASN A 351 3.35 28.38 -36.30
C ASN A 351 3.20 29.81 -35.75
N LYS A 352 4.23 30.64 -35.98
CA LYS A 352 4.28 32.03 -35.52
C LYS A 352 3.17 32.93 -36.08
N ALA A 353 2.62 32.63 -37.25
CA ALA A 353 1.56 33.44 -37.85
C ALA A 353 0.19 33.18 -37.20
N GLU A 354 -0.02 31.96 -36.73
CA GLU A 354 -1.28 31.50 -36.14
C GLU A 354 -1.25 31.45 -34.61
N ASN A 355 -0.06 31.70 -34.01
CA ASN A 355 0.20 31.60 -32.58
C ASN A 355 -0.28 30.25 -31.99
N ALA A 356 0.05 29.17 -32.69
CA ALA A 356 -0.43 27.81 -32.40
C ALA A 356 0.61 26.76 -32.79
N TYR A 357 0.59 25.62 -32.13
CA TYR A 357 1.34 24.44 -32.52
C TYR A 357 0.49 23.58 -33.46
N ILE A 358 1.06 23.21 -34.60
CA ILE A 358 0.39 22.47 -35.67
C ILE A 358 1.07 21.11 -35.85
N GLY A 359 0.27 20.05 -35.89
CA GLY A 359 0.72 18.69 -36.16
C GLY A 359 -0.04 18.08 -37.33
N GLU A 360 0.61 17.16 -38.03
CA GLU A 360 0.02 16.36 -39.11
C GLU A 360 0.41 14.91 -38.90
N TYR A 361 -0.56 14.01 -38.97
CA TYR A 361 -0.35 12.57 -38.84
C TYR A 361 -1.03 11.84 -39.99
N THR A 362 -0.24 11.24 -40.86
CA THR A 362 -0.74 10.37 -41.94
C THR A 362 -0.75 8.93 -41.43
N ILE A 363 -1.90 8.29 -41.48
CA ILE A 363 -2.10 6.94 -40.98
C ILE A 363 -1.19 5.97 -41.75
N PRO A 364 -0.24 5.31 -41.08
CA PRO A 364 0.66 4.38 -41.74
C PRO A 364 -0.05 3.05 -42.06
N GLU A 365 0.51 2.27 -42.98
CA GLU A 365 -0.03 0.97 -43.39
C GLU A 365 -0.18 -0.03 -42.23
N ASN A 366 0.61 0.15 -41.18
CA ASN A 366 0.77 -0.77 -40.09
C ASN A 366 0.11 -0.31 -38.78
N LEU A 367 -0.79 0.68 -38.82
CA LEU A 367 -1.49 1.13 -37.62
C LEU A 367 -2.54 0.09 -37.19
N TYR A 368 -2.48 -0.33 -35.93
CA TYR A 368 -3.37 -1.37 -35.39
C TYR A 368 -4.86 -0.97 -35.53
N PRO A 369 -5.75 -1.87 -36.01
CA PRO A 369 -7.13 -1.54 -36.34
C PRO A 369 -8.03 -1.42 -35.09
N CYS A 370 -7.87 -0.34 -34.32
CA CYS A 370 -8.67 -0.04 -33.13
C CYS A 370 -8.98 1.47 -33.03
N GLU A 371 -9.64 1.89 -31.94
CA GLU A 371 -9.73 3.32 -31.60
C GLU A 371 -8.38 3.84 -31.08
N TRP A 372 -7.96 4.98 -31.60
CA TRP A 372 -6.76 5.70 -31.15
C TRP A 372 -7.19 7.03 -30.55
N VAL A 373 -6.80 7.28 -29.31
CA VAL A 373 -7.18 8.46 -28.52
C VAL A 373 -5.96 9.35 -28.27
N VAL A 374 -6.14 10.67 -28.24
CA VAL A 374 -5.09 11.60 -27.80
C VAL A 374 -4.85 11.40 -26.30
N ASN A 375 -3.65 10.96 -25.92
CA ASN A 375 -3.30 10.60 -24.55
C ASN A 375 -2.52 11.69 -23.83
N ASP A 376 -1.62 12.38 -24.53
CA ASP A 376 -0.84 13.48 -23.97
C ASP A 376 -0.62 14.57 -25.02
N ILE A 377 -0.54 15.81 -24.57
CA ILE A 377 -0.10 16.96 -25.36
C ILE A 377 0.93 17.69 -24.54
N ARG A 378 2.15 17.78 -25.08
CA ARG A 378 3.26 18.43 -24.42
C ARG A 378 3.70 19.65 -25.20
N VAL A 379 3.48 20.81 -24.61
CA VAL A 379 4.06 22.09 -25.01
C VAL A 379 4.89 22.60 -23.84
N MET A 380 6.05 23.18 -24.14
CA MET A 380 6.95 23.73 -23.13
C MET A 380 6.91 25.24 -23.11
N ASP A 381 7.07 25.82 -21.93
CA ASP A 381 7.47 27.22 -21.79
C ASP A 381 8.98 27.39 -22.07
N LYS A 382 9.50 28.62 -22.00
CA LYS A 382 10.94 28.87 -22.19
C LYS A 382 11.83 28.34 -21.07
N GLN A 383 11.26 27.96 -19.93
CA GLN A 383 11.97 27.55 -18.71
C GLN A 383 11.97 26.01 -18.54
N GLY A 384 11.27 25.31 -19.44
CA GLY A 384 11.18 23.85 -19.49
C GLY A 384 9.99 23.25 -18.75
N ASN A 385 9.09 24.07 -18.19
CA ASN A 385 7.83 23.59 -17.63
C ASN A 385 6.91 23.12 -18.75
N GLN A 386 5.99 22.21 -18.43
CA GLN A 386 5.27 21.40 -19.43
C GLN A 386 3.77 21.44 -19.18
N THR A 387 3.00 21.53 -20.25
CA THR A 387 1.54 21.45 -20.17
C THR A 387 1.09 20.15 -19.49
N ASN A 388 0.07 20.25 -18.64
CA ASN A 388 -0.66 19.10 -18.14
C ASN A 388 -1.93 18.88 -18.97
N PHE A 389 -1.92 17.91 -19.89
CA PHE A 389 -3.08 17.64 -20.75
C PHE A 389 -4.29 17.10 -19.99
N ASN A 390 -4.09 16.41 -18.86
CA ASN A 390 -5.19 15.90 -18.05
C ASN A 390 -6.06 17.05 -17.52
N ASP A 391 -5.46 18.18 -17.14
CA ASP A 391 -6.18 19.37 -16.67
C ASP A 391 -7.13 19.92 -17.74
N TYR A 392 -6.71 19.90 -19.01
CA TYR A 392 -7.55 20.29 -20.14
C TYR A 392 -8.72 19.30 -20.34
N LEU A 393 -8.46 18.00 -20.16
CA LEU A 393 -9.47 16.95 -20.25
C LEU A 393 -10.48 16.97 -19.11
N LEU A 394 -10.20 17.62 -17.97
CA LEU A 394 -11.12 17.68 -16.82
C LEU A 394 -12.49 18.30 -17.15
N SER A 395 -12.62 18.97 -18.29
CA SER A 395 -13.89 19.53 -18.77
C SER A 395 -14.78 18.53 -19.51
N TYR A 396 -14.29 17.32 -19.78
CA TYR A 396 -15.02 16.28 -20.51
C TYR A 396 -15.28 15.04 -19.64
N THR A 397 -16.46 14.44 -19.78
CA THR A 397 -16.84 13.19 -19.09
C THR A 397 -16.09 11.97 -19.62
N SER A 398 -15.61 12.04 -20.86
CA SER A 398 -14.72 11.08 -21.46
C SER A 398 -13.87 11.78 -22.51
N ASN A 399 -12.67 11.26 -22.79
CA ASN A 399 -11.80 11.87 -23.78
C ASN A 399 -12.45 11.85 -25.18
N PRO A 400 -12.77 13.02 -25.75
CA PRO A 400 -13.51 13.08 -26.99
C PRO A 400 -12.58 13.17 -28.22
N PHE A 401 -11.27 13.22 -28.03
CA PHE A 401 -10.29 13.40 -29.09
C PHE A 401 -9.72 12.05 -29.53
N TYR A 402 -10.42 11.40 -30.45
CA TYR A 402 -10.06 10.08 -30.95
C TYR A 402 -10.45 9.88 -32.41
N PHE A 403 -9.94 8.84 -33.05
CA PHE A 403 -10.37 8.32 -34.35
C PHE A 403 -10.38 6.79 -34.33
N LYS A 404 -11.00 6.15 -35.32
CA LYS A 404 -11.10 4.68 -35.41
C LYS A 404 -10.36 4.19 -36.65
N MET A 405 -9.32 3.38 -36.48
CA MET A 405 -8.55 2.81 -37.59
C MET A 405 -9.16 1.48 -38.05
N LYS A 406 -9.36 1.30 -39.35
CA LYS A 406 -9.72 0.02 -39.98
C LYS A 406 -8.60 -0.50 -40.86
N SER A 407 -8.31 -1.80 -40.73
CA SER A 407 -7.47 -2.54 -41.68
C SER A 407 -8.32 -3.55 -42.42
N GLY A 408 -8.67 -3.25 -43.68
CA GLY A 408 -9.67 -4.01 -44.42
C GLY A 408 -11.05 -3.99 -43.72
N ASN A 409 -11.54 -5.17 -43.32
CA ASN A 409 -12.78 -5.31 -42.53
C ASN A 409 -12.53 -5.47 -41.02
N ALA A 410 -11.27 -5.51 -40.57
CA ALA A 410 -10.93 -5.72 -39.16
C ALA A 410 -11.05 -4.41 -38.38
N PHE A 411 -11.65 -4.50 -37.19
CA PHE A 411 -11.71 -3.46 -36.17
C PHE A 411 -11.90 -4.10 -34.81
N THR A 412 -10.98 -3.83 -33.88
CA THR A 412 -11.04 -4.31 -32.51
C THR A 412 -11.65 -3.23 -31.63
N ASN A 413 -12.83 -3.51 -31.07
CA ASN A 413 -13.46 -2.68 -30.06
C ASN A 413 -13.41 -3.38 -28.70
N PRO A 414 -12.80 -2.79 -27.67
CA PRO A 414 -12.79 -3.38 -26.34
C PRO A 414 -14.20 -3.54 -25.77
N VAL A 415 -14.40 -4.60 -25.00
CA VAL A 415 -15.56 -4.80 -24.14
C VAL A 415 -15.12 -4.79 -22.68
N TYR A 416 -15.98 -4.28 -21.80
CA TYR A 416 -15.66 -4.06 -20.40
C TYR A 416 -16.65 -4.76 -19.48
N ASN A 417 -16.16 -5.17 -18.32
CA ASN A 417 -16.98 -5.49 -17.17
C ASN A 417 -17.09 -4.22 -16.35
N VAL A 418 -18.29 -3.65 -16.29
CA VAL A 418 -18.58 -2.33 -15.74
C VAL A 418 -19.29 -2.50 -14.40
N ASN A 419 -18.74 -1.91 -13.35
CA ASN A 419 -19.32 -1.85 -12.02
C ASN A 419 -19.49 -0.38 -11.62
N ILE A 420 -20.75 0.05 -11.48
CA ILE A 420 -21.10 1.42 -11.14
C ILE A 420 -21.71 1.43 -9.76
N THR A 421 -21.23 2.31 -8.89
CA THR A 421 -21.86 2.58 -7.59
C THR A 421 -22.43 3.99 -7.56
N PHE A 422 -23.71 4.09 -7.21
CA PHE A 422 -24.40 5.36 -7.03
C PHE A 422 -24.36 5.75 -5.56
N HIS A 423 -24.05 7.02 -5.29
CA HIS A 423 -23.98 7.59 -3.96
C HIS A 423 -24.96 8.76 -3.81
N ALA A 424 -25.63 8.84 -2.67
CA ALA A 424 -26.48 9.98 -2.33
C ALA A 424 -26.18 10.45 -0.90
N LEU A 425 -26.51 11.72 -0.61
CA LEU A 425 -26.36 12.25 0.74
C LEU A 425 -27.32 11.53 1.69
N ASN A 426 -26.81 11.09 2.83
CA ASN A 426 -27.59 10.58 3.95
C ASN A 426 -28.12 11.73 4.84
N GLU A 427 -28.74 11.38 5.97
CA GLU A 427 -29.28 12.37 6.92
C GLU A 427 -28.21 13.21 7.65
N THR A 428 -26.96 12.75 7.68
CA THR A 428 -25.83 13.47 8.31
C THR A 428 -25.10 14.40 7.34
N GLY A 429 -25.38 14.30 6.03
CA GLY A 429 -24.75 15.10 4.99
C GLY A 429 -23.51 14.45 4.39
N GLU A 430 -23.39 13.13 4.50
CA GLU A 430 -22.31 12.33 3.91
C GLU A 430 -22.82 11.53 2.71
N TYR A 431 -22.00 11.39 1.69
CA TYR A 431 -22.30 10.51 0.56
C TYR A 431 -22.18 9.05 1.00
N ARG A 432 -23.27 8.28 0.86
CA ARG A 432 -23.32 6.84 1.14
C ARG A 432 -23.80 6.09 -0.09
N ASN A 433 -23.36 4.84 -0.21
CA ASN A 433 -23.81 3.96 -1.29
C ASN A 433 -25.34 3.84 -1.26
N LEU A 434 -25.97 4.18 -2.38
CA LEU A 434 -27.39 4.04 -2.65
C LEU A 434 -27.68 2.69 -3.31
N THR A 435 -26.94 2.37 -4.38
CA THR A 435 -27.04 1.09 -5.10
C THR A 435 -25.79 0.87 -5.95
N SER A 436 -25.51 -0.39 -6.30
CA SER A 436 -24.45 -0.75 -7.26
C SER A 436 -25.03 -1.60 -8.38
N ILE A 437 -24.61 -1.33 -9.62
CA ILE A 437 -25.06 -2.04 -10.83
C ILE A 437 -23.83 -2.56 -11.57
N THR A 438 -23.81 -3.88 -11.80
CA THR A 438 -22.76 -4.53 -12.60
C THR A 438 -23.31 -5.02 -13.93
N LYS A 439 -22.60 -4.75 -15.02
CA LYS A 439 -22.85 -5.29 -16.36
C LYS A 439 -21.55 -5.88 -16.91
N GLN A 440 -21.65 -6.98 -17.64
CA GLN A 440 -20.51 -7.67 -18.24
C GLN A 440 -20.57 -7.48 -19.76
N GLN A 441 -19.42 -7.54 -20.42
CA GLN A 441 -19.33 -7.50 -21.88
C GLN A 441 -19.97 -6.24 -22.51
N VAL A 442 -19.78 -5.08 -21.88
CA VAL A 442 -20.28 -3.79 -22.36
C VAL A 442 -19.32 -3.21 -23.39
N GLU A 443 -19.82 -2.87 -24.58
CA GLU A 443 -18.98 -2.33 -25.66
C GLU A 443 -18.51 -0.89 -25.37
N ARG A 444 -17.24 -0.60 -25.62
CA ARG A 444 -16.72 0.77 -25.56
C ARG A 444 -17.50 1.70 -26.51
N ARG A 445 -17.75 2.95 -26.07
CA ARG A 445 -18.52 4.01 -26.76
C ARG A 445 -20.03 3.73 -26.91
N SER A 446 -20.54 2.66 -26.31
CA SER A 446 -21.99 2.53 -26.09
C SER A 446 -22.41 3.34 -24.87
N THR A 447 -23.68 3.70 -24.77
CA THR A 447 -24.21 4.53 -23.67
C THR A 447 -24.71 3.70 -22.50
N PHE A 448 -24.83 4.30 -21.31
CA PHE A 448 -25.49 3.66 -20.16
C PHE A 448 -26.91 3.17 -20.51
N LYS A 449 -27.67 3.95 -21.28
CA LYS A 449 -29.01 3.59 -21.75
C LYS A 449 -29.03 2.35 -22.62
N GLU A 450 -28.15 2.26 -23.60
CA GLU A 450 -28.06 1.13 -24.54
C GLU A 450 -27.74 -0.18 -23.82
N ASN A 451 -27.00 -0.11 -22.71
CA ASN A 451 -26.62 -1.26 -21.89
C ASN A 451 -27.57 -1.54 -20.72
N GLY A 452 -28.71 -0.84 -20.67
CA GLY A 452 -29.76 -1.07 -19.68
C GLY A 452 -29.31 -0.77 -18.25
N PHE A 453 -28.49 0.27 -18.06
CA PHE A 453 -28.28 0.88 -16.76
C PHE A 453 -29.48 1.79 -16.42
N THR A 454 -30.02 1.62 -15.23
CA THR A 454 -31.14 2.42 -14.71
C THR A 454 -30.63 3.30 -13.58
N PHE A 455 -30.69 4.61 -13.76
CA PHE A 455 -30.31 5.56 -12.72
C PHE A 455 -31.36 5.52 -11.59
N PRO A 456 -30.95 5.39 -10.32
CA PRO A 456 -31.87 5.24 -9.21
C PRO A 456 -32.60 6.56 -8.90
N GLU A 457 -33.79 6.46 -8.30
CA GLU A 457 -34.47 7.62 -7.74
C GLU A 457 -33.79 8.05 -6.43
N VAL A 458 -33.62 9.37 -6.24
CA VAL A 458 -33.07 9.94 -4.99
C VAL A 458 -34.21 10.47 -4.15
N SER A 459 -34.48 9.83 -3.01
CA SER A 459 -35.53 10.22 -2.07
C SER A 459 -35.01 11.00 -0.86
N THR A 460 -33.68 11.10 -0.69
CA THR A 460 -33.05 11.74 0.48
C THR A 460 -32.95 13.25 0.33
N THR A 461 -33.20 13.98 1.43
CA THR A 461 -33.13 15.45 1.48
C THR A 461 -32.33 15.89 2.70
N TYR A 462 -31.00 15.82 2.65
CA TYR A 462 -30.17 16.47 3.67
C TYR A 462 -30.55 17.95 3.74
N LYS A 463 -31.10 18.39 4.87
CA LYS A 463 -31.56 19.77 5.12
C LYS A 463 -32.42 20.38 3.99
N GLY A 464 -33.21 19.56 3.30
CA GLY A 464 -34.12 20.03 2.24
C GLY A 464 -33.47 20.34 0.88
N LEU A 465 -32.22 19.93 0.67
CA LEU A 465 -31.55 20.02 -0.64
C LEU A 465 -32.32 19.26 -1.73
N LYS A 466 -32.31 19.82 -2.94
CA LYS A 466 -33.04 19.26 -4.08
C LYS A 466 -32.07 18.55 -5.01
N PHE A 467 -32.41 17.32 -5.34
CA PHE A 467 -31.70 16.56 -6.37
C PHE A 467 -31.81 17.25 -7.75
N VAL A 468 -30.68 17.38 -8.43
CA VAL A 468 -30.55 18.04 -9.75
C VAL A 468 -30.17 17.05 -10.84
N GLY A 469 -29.30 16.09 -10.54
CA GLY A 469 -28.77 15.15 -11.52
C GLY A 469 -27.65 14.31 -10.93
N TRP A 470 -26.87 13.65 -11.77
CA TRP A 470 -25.76 12.80 -11.36
C TRP A 470 -24.43 13.37 -11.85
N VAL A 471 -23.37 13.17 -11.08
CA VAL A 471 -22.01 13.59 -11.42
C VAL A 471 -20.98 12.51 -11.08
N ASP A 472 -19.82 12.55 -11.72
CA ASP A 472 -18.65 11.78 -11.28
C ASP A 472 -18.00 12.42 -10.03
N ALA A 473 -16.92 11.81 -9.54
CA ALA A 473 -16.15 12.32 -8.39
C ALA A 473 -15.56 13.73 -8.61
N ASN A 474 -15.42 14.18 -9.86
CA ASN A 474 -14.91 15.51 -10.23
C ASN A 474 -16.03 16.54 -10.47
N GLY A 475 -17.30 16.14 -10.29
CA GLY A 475 -18.46 17.01 -10.50
C GLY A 475 -18.93 17.14 -11.95
N ARG A 476 -18.42 16.31 -12.87
CA ARG A 476 -18.82 16.29 -14.29
C ARG A 476 -20.15 15.57 -14.45
N GLU A 477 -21.03 16.10 -15.28
CA GLU A 477 -22.39 15.56 -15.43
C GLU A 477 -22.40 14.15 -16.02
N ILE A 478 -23.10 13.23 -15.36
CA ILE A 478 -23.34 11.87 -15.83
C ILE A 478 -24.85 11.68 -16.04
N ASN A 479 -25.24 11.12 -17.18
CA ASN A 479 -26.63 10.82 -17.48
C ASN A 479 -26.74 9.55 -18.35
N GLU A 480 -27.97 9.15 -18.69
CA GLU A 480 -28.23 7.93 -19.45
C GLU A 480 -27.50 7.85 -20.81
N ASN A 481 -27.12 8.99 -21.39
CA ASN A 481 -26.43 9.06 -22.68
C ASN A 481 -24.91 9.18 -22.54
N THR A 482 -24.36 9.15 -21.33
CA THR A 482 -22.91 9.13 -21.13
C THR A 482 -22.33 7.85 -21.74
N GLU A 483 -21.29 8.02 -22.56
CA GLU A 483 -20.57 6.93 -23.21
C GLU A 483 -19.69 6.18 -22.22
N ILE A 484 -19.67 4.86 -22.34
CA ILE A 484 -18.88 3.96 -21.52
C ILE A 484 -17.49 3.83 -22.15
N THR A 485 -16.47 4.13 -21.35
CA THR A 485 -15.06 3.97 -21.73
C THR A 485 -14.33 3.10 -20.70
N GLU A 486 -13.00 3.00 -20.81
CA GLU A 486 -12.20 2.26 -19.84
C GLU A 486 -12.33 2.83 -18.42
N GLU A 487 -12.48 4.15 -18.30
CA GLU A 487 -12.68 4.86 -17.03
C GLU A 487 -13.98 4.42 -16.33
N SER A 488 -14.98 3.96 -17.09
CA SER A 488 -16.26 3.50 -16.55
C SER A 488 -16.22 2.09 -15.96
N ARG A 489 -15.09 1.36 -16.00
CA ARG A 489 -15.00 -0.01 -15.46
C ARG A 489 -15.37 -0.07 -13.97
N TYR A 490 -14.95 0.94 -13.22
CA TYR A 490 -15.23 1.12 -11.81
C TYR A 490 -15.55 2.59 -11.57
N GLU A 491 -16.83 2.94 -11.70
CA GLU A 491 -17.27 4.34 -11.65
C GLU A 491 -18.12 4.59 -10.41
N GLU A 492 -17.74 5.62 -9.65
CA GLU A 492 -18.55 6.14 -8.55
C GLU A 492 -19.29 7.39 -9.03
N ILE A 493 -20.62 7.31 -8.99
CA ILE A 493 -21.51 8.36 -9.47
C ILE A 493 -22.25 8.94 -8.26
N TYR A 494 -22.18 10.25 -8.10
CA TYR A 494 -22.68 10.99 -6.95
C TYR A 494 -23.93 11.80 -7.32
N ALA A 495 -24.92 11.79 -6.44
CA ALA A 495 -26.10 12.63 -6.58
C ALA A 495 -25.69 14.11 -6.45
N LYS A 496 -25.95 14.89 -7.50
CA LYS A 496 -25.77 16.34 -7.51
C LYS A 496 -27.02 17.02 -6.96
N TYR A 497 -26.84 17.90 -6.00
CA TYR A 497 -27.90 18.73 -5.42
C TYR A 497 -27.81 20.18 -5.91
N ASP A 498 -28.80 20.99 -5.59
CA ASP A 498 -28.88 22.42 -5.94
C ASP A 498 -27.83 23.30 -5.22
N GLN A 499 -27.25 22.79 -4.14
CA GLN A 499 -26.10 23.36 -3.43
C GLN A 499 -25.07 22.28 -3.09
N MET A 500 -23.84 22.69 -2.81
CA MET A 500 -22.77 21.78 -2.39
C MET A 500 -22.81 21.57 -0.87
N VAL A 501 -22.47 20.36 -0.42
CA VAL A 501 -22.21 20.05 0.98
C VAL A 501 -20.71 19.84 1.13
N ILE A 502 -20.09 20.66 1.99
CA ILE A 502 -18.63 20.65 2.22
C ILE A 502 -18.38 20.20 3.66
N PRO A 503 -17.73 19.04 3.87
CA PRO A 503 -17.22 18.65 5.17
C PRO A 503 -16.11 19.62 5.63
N VAL A 504 -16.24 20.11 6.86
CA VAL A 504 -15.23 20.95 7.53
C VAL A 504 -14.89 20.31 8.85
N ASP A 505 -13.61 20.02 9.07
CA ASP A 505 -13.09 19.47 10.32
C ASP A 505 -12.30 20.53 11.09
N TYR A 506 -12.74 20.81 12.32
CA TYR A 506 -12.12 21.78 13.21
C TYR A 506 -11.17 21.06 14.16
N ILE A 507 -9.87 21.26 14.02
CA ILE A 507 -8.81 20.60 14.81
C ILE A 507 -8.32 21.54 15.90
N TYR A 508 -8.34 21.09 17.16
CA TYR A 508 -8.00 21.92 18.31
C TYR A 508 -7.50 21.13 19.52
N PRO A 509 -6.75 21.79 20.43
CA PRO A 509 -6.53 21.30 21.79
C PRO A 509 -7.82 21.29 22.61
N ASP A 510 -8.17 20.12 23.13
CA ASP A 510 -9.24 19.99 24.12
C ASP A 510 -8.81 20.54 25.49
N GLU A 511 -9.73 20.51 26.46
CA GLU A 511 -9.47 20.95 27.84
C GLU A 511 -8.32 20.23 28.55
N ASN A 512 -7.95 19.03 28.08
CA ASN A 512 -6.85 18.21 28.61
C ASN A 512 -5.57 18.33 27.76
N LEU A 513 -5.53 19.26 26.80
CA LEU A 513 -4.44 19.43 25.86
C LEU A 513 -4.19 18.17 24.99
N ARG A 514 -5.24 17.43 24.65
CA ARG A 514 -5.17 16.35 23.66
C ARG A 514 -5.69 16.82 22.31
N ARG A 515 -5.21 16.17 21.24
CA ARG A 515 -5.66 16.43 19.88
C ARG A 515 -7.11 16.01 19.76
N SER A 516 -7.96 16.98 19.45
CA SER A 516 -9.38 16.77 19.27
C SER A 516 -9.83 17.43 17.99
N HIS A 517 -10.97 16.96 17.49
CA HIS A 517 -11.55 17.47 16.27
C HIS A 517 -13.06 17.45 16.33
N GLU A 518 -13.70 18.30 15.53
CA GLU A 518 -15.16 18.39 15.44
C GLU A 518 -15.54 18.65 13.98
N GLN A 519 -16.40 17.80 13.44
CA GLN A 519 -16.82 17.90 12.05
C GLN A 519 -18.15 18.64 11.90
N SER A 520 -18.26 19.43 10.85
CA SER A 520 -19.49 20.09 10.43
C SER A 520 -19.66 20.03 8.92
N ALA A 521 -20.90 19.92 8.45
CA ALA A 521 -21.21 19.98 7.03
C ALA A 521 -21.79 21.35 6.68
N GLN A 522 -21.10 22.08 5.79
CA GLN A 522 -21.47 23.41 5.32
C GLN A 522 -22.21 23.33 4.00
N ILE A 523 -23.34 24.01 3.88
CA ILE A 523 -24.10 24.08 2.63
C ILE A 523 -23.79 25.40 1.94
N VAL A 524 -23.20 25.34 0.76
CA VAL A 524 -22.82 26.53 -0.01
C VAL A 524 -23.31 26.48 -1.47
N PRO A 525 -23.62 27.63 -2.09
CA PRO A 525 -23.87 27.67 -3.54
C PRO A 525 -22.66 27.20 -4.36
N TYR A 526 -22.90 26.61 -5.52
CA TYR A 526 -21.84 26.41 -6.53
C TYR A 526 -21.23 27.77 -6.93
N GLY A 527 -19.91 27.80 -7.10
CA GLY A 527 -19.15 29.03 -7.38
C GLY A 527 -18.67 29.78 -6.13
N THR A 528 -19.03 29.31 -4.92
CA THR A 528 -18.45 29.85 -3.67
C THR A 528 -16.94 29.66 -3.66
N THR A 529 -16.21 30.71 -3.29
CA THR A 529 -14.74 30.68 -3.16
C THR A 529 -14.31 30.22 -1.77
N TYR A 530 -13.09 29.69 -1.64
CA TYR A 530 -12.52 29.34 -0.32
C TYR A 530 -12.50 30.54 0.64
N LYS A 531 -12.27 31.74 0.13
CA LYS A 531 -12.27 32.99 0.89
C LYS A 531 -13.63 33.33 1.46
N GLU A 532 -14.70 33.16 0.67
CA GLU A 532 -16.07 33.39 1.13
C GLU A 532 -16.44 32.39 2.22
N LEU A 533 -16.24 31.09 1.97
CA LEU A 533 -16.48 30.05 2.96
C LEU A 533 -15.68 30.31 4.25
N PHE A 534 -14.38 30.59 4.15
CA PHE A 534 -13.56 30.85 5.33
C PHE A 534 -14.01 32.08 6.12
N ASN A 535 -14.50 33.14 5.46
CA ASN A 535 -15.07 34.28 6.15
C ASN A 535 -16.34 33.93 6.92
N ASP A 536 -17.17 33.03 6.39
CA ASP A 536 -18.37 32.54 7.07
C ASP A 536 -18.02 31.66 8.28
N LEU A 537 -16.96 30.85 8.16
CA LEU A 537 -16.52 29.93 9.24
C LEU A 537 -15.79 30.62 10.39
N LYS A 538 -15.29 31.85 10.22
CA LYS A 538 -14.64 32.63 11.30
C LYS A 538 -15.50 32.82 12.54
N GLY A 539 -16.83 32.83 12.39
CA GLY A 539 -17.77 32.99 13.50
C GLY A 539 -17.99 31.73 14.33
N TYR A 540 -17.50 30.57 13.88
CA TYR A 540 -17.68 29.31 14.58
C TYR A 540 -16.81 29.23 15.84
N THR A 541 -17.38 28.77 16.94
CA THR A 541 -16.65 28.46 18.18
C THR A 541 -17.29 27.25 18.85
N THR A 542 -16.48 26.46 19.56
CA THR A 542 -16.95 25.27 20.28
C THR A 542 -16.60 25.35 21.76
N ALA A 543 -17.45 24.74 22.59
CA ALA A 543 -17.23 24.73 24.03
C ALA A 543 -16.03 23.87 24.47
N LYS A 544 -15.55 23.01 23.58
CA LYS A 544 -14.49 22.03 23.85
C LYS A 544 -13.08 22.58 23.65
N LEU A 545 -12.93 23.80 23.15
CA LEU A 545 -11.62 24.47 23.04
C LEU A 545 -10.96 24.61 24.42
N TYR A 546 -9.67 24.32 24.48
CA TYR A 546 -8.83 24.49 25.67
C TYR A 546 -8.99 25.87 26.32
N ASP A 547 -8.83 26.94 25.53
CA ASP A 547 -8.92 28.32 26.03
C ASP A 547 -9.72 29.22 25.08
N ARG A 548 -11.04 29.28 25.33
CA ARG A 548 -11.96 30.10 24.55
C ARG A 548 -11.71 31.61 24.64
N ASN A 549 -11.07 32.10 25.71
CA ASN A 549 -10.84 33.54 25.88
C ASN A 549 -9.66 34.02 25.04
N ASN A 550 -8.66 33.15 24.86
CA ASN A 550 -7.47 33.43 24.05
C ASN A 550 -7.51 32.83 22.65
N PHE A 551 -8.57 32.08 22.30
CA PHE A 551 -8.84 31.72 20.91
C PHE A 551 -8.89 32.99 20.03
N ASP A 552 -8.16 32.95 18.91
CA ASP A 552 -8.05 34.05 17.97
C ASP A 552 -8.94 33.81 16.75
N GLN A 553 -8.64 32.74 16.01
CA GLN A 553 -9.34 32.37 14.79
C GLN A 553 -9.06 30.91 14.41
N TRP A 554 -9.90 30.39 13.52
CA TRP A 554 -9.58 29.20 12.73
C TRP A 554 -8.68 29.60 11.57
N ALA A 555 -7.73 28.74 11.18
CA ALA A 555 -6.93 28.93 9.98
C ALA A 555 -6.80 27.62 9.19
N LEU A 556 -6.69 27.73 7.87
CA LEU A 556 -6.42 26.59 6.99
C LEU A 556 -5.01 26.05 7.25
N ASP A 557 -4.87 24.73 7.13
CA ASP A 557 -3.55 24.11 7.09
C ASP A 557 -2.82 24.50 5.80
N THR A 558 -1.65 25.10 5.95
CA THR A 558 -0.78 25.45 4.82
C THR A 558 0.37 24.46 4.65
N TYR A 559 0.49 23.45 5.53
CA TYR A 559 1.63 22.53 5.58
C TYR A 559 1.31 21.14 4.98
N SER A 560 0.06 20.69 5.01
CA SER A 560 -0.35 19.46 4.33
C SER A 560 -0.37 19.61 2.81
N SER A 561 0.51 18.89 2.11
CA SER A 561 0.53 18.81 0.64
C SER A 561 -0.74 18.21 0.03
N TYR A 562 -1.56 17.52 0.84
CA TYR A 562 -2.78 16.86 0.38
C TYR A 562 -4.01 17.78 0.35
N ASN A 563 -4.00 18.92 1.06
CA ASN A 563 -5.14 19.84 1.18
C ASN A 563 -4.77 21.33 1.24
N SER A 564 -3.56 21.71 0.80
CA SER A 564 -3.15 23.12 0.82
C SER A 564 -3.92 23.95 -0.22
N VAL A 565 -4.75 24.89 0.25
CA VAL A 565 -5.41 25.87 -0.62
C VAL A 565 -4.44 27.03 -0.86
N SER A 566 -3.72 26.98 -1.97
CA SER A 566 -2.72 28.02 -2.33
C SER A 566 -3.33 29.37 -2.75
N ASP A 567 -4.56 29.38 -3.24
CA ASP A 567 -5.29 30.59 -3.61
C ASP A 567 -6.73 30.57 -3.08
N LEU A 568 -6.99 31.38 -2.05
CA LEU A 568 -8.31 31.49 -1.42
C LEU A 568 -9.37 32.08 -2.34
N ASN A 569 -9.01 32.75 -3.45
CA ASN A 569 -10.00 33.32 -4.37
C ASN A 569 -10.50 32.29 -5.40
N LYS A 570 -9.92 31.08 -5.44
CA LYS A 570 -10.42 30.00 -6.29
C LYS A 570 -11.79 29.51 -5.80
N GLU A 571 -12.63 29.17 -6.77
CA GLU A 571 -13.91 28.50 -6.52
C GLU A 571 -13.68 27.10 -5.94
N ILE A 572 -14.51 26.73 -4.98
CA ILE A 572 -14.56 25.37 -4.45
C ILE A 572 -15.21 24.48 -5.50
N LYS A 573 -14.51 23.42 -5.91
CA LYS A 573 -15.03 22.41 -6.83
C LYS A 573 -15.75 21.32 -6.07
N PHE A 574 -16.68 20.65 -6.74
CA PHE A 574 -17.36 19.50 -6.16
C PHE A 574 -16.35 18.38 -5.92
N SER A 575 -16.27 17.91 -4.68
CA SER A 575 -15.55 16.70 -4.32
C SER A 575 -16.33 16.02 -3.20
N PRO A 576 -16.70 14.73 -3.36
CA PRO A 576 -17.45 14.00 -2.35
C PRO A 576 -16.59 13.52 -1.17
N ASN A 577 -15.27 13.53 -1.33
CA ASN A 577 -14.31 12.97 -0.38
C ASN A 577 -13.44 14.04 0.30
N ASP A 578 -13.36 15.25 -0.25
CA ASP A 578 -12.50 16.30 0.31
C ASP A 578 -13.12 16.89 1.57
N THR A 579 -12.27 17.10 2.58
CA THR A 579 -12.63 17.74 3.84
C THR A 579 -11.73 18.94 4.06
N ILE A 580 -12.33 20.10 4.39
CA ILE A 580 -11.57 21.30 4.74
C ILE A 580 -11.12 21.19 6.19
N LEU A 581 -9.81 21.23 6.41
CA LEU A 581 -9.22 21.18 7.74
C LEU A 581 -8.94 22.59 8.26
N LEU A 582 -9.49 22.91 9.44
CA LEU A 582 -9.34 24.19 10.11
C LEU A 582 -8.71 24.01 11.48
N TYR A 583 -7.58 24.66 11.72
CA TYR A 583 -6.80 24.55 12.95
C TYR A 583 -7.04 25.76 13.86
N ALA A 584 -7.11 25.54 15.17
CA ALA A 584 -7.32 26.61 16.14
C ALA A 584 -6.04 27.41 16.39
N TYR A 585 -6.10 28.73 16.22
CA TYR A 585 -5.04 29.66 16.57
C TYR A 585 -5.39 30.41 17.86
N TYR A 586 -4.38 30.66 18.68
CA TYR A 586 -4.50 31.33 19.96
C TYR A 586 -3.63 32.60 19.99
N LYS A 587 -4.14 33.67 20.61
CA LYS A 587 -3.49 34.99 20.64
C LYS A 587 -2.13 34.94 21.32
N ASP A 588 -1.11 35.43 20.64
CA ASP A 588 0.28 35.45 21.12
C ASP A 588 0.82 34.07 21.54
N LYS A 589 0.22 32.99 21.04
CA LYS A 589 0.62 31.60 21.32
C LYS A 589 0.93 30.83 20.04
N VAL A 590 1.61 29.70 20.22
CA VAL A 590 1.82 28.65 19.21
C VAL A 590 1.48 27.29 19.83
N VAL A 591 0.73 26.47 19.10
CA VAL A 591 0.38 25.10 19.44
C VAL A 591 1.45 24.17 18.86
N VAL A 592 1.86 23.17 19.62
CA VAL A 592 2.87 22.19 19.20
C VAL A 592 2.37 20.80 19.58
N GLU A 593 2.38 19.87 18.64
CA GLU A 593 2.04 18.46 18.86
C GLU A 593 3.29 17.72 19.37
N VAL A 594 3.14 16.98 20.46
CA VAL A 594 4.20 16.22 21.13
C VAL A 594 3.73 14.79 21.31
N ASP A 595 4.36 13.89 20.58
CA ASP A 595 3.97 12.50 20.52
C ASP A 595 4.94 11.65 21.32
N ARG A 596 4.41 11.09 22.39
CA ARG A 596 5.18 10.45 23.45
C ARG A 596 5.16 8.94 23.28
N SER A 597 6.34 8.32 23.20
CA SER A 597 6.52 6.88 23.06
C SER A 597 7.29 6.28 24.24
N TYR A 598 6.79 5.18 24.81
CA TYR A 598 7.41 4.47 25.93
C TYR A 598 6.88 3.03 26.03
N TYR A 599 7.46 2.18 26.88
CA TYR A 599 6.89 0.86 27.19
C TYR A 599 5.92 0.95 28.35
N ASP A 600 4.67 0.49 28.18
CA ASP A 600 3.66 0.45 29.24
C ASP A 600 3.95 -0.63 30.30
N THR A 601 3.05 -0.77 31.28
CA THR A 601 3.16 -1.77 32.36
C THR A 601 3.04 -3.21 31.88
N GLN A 602 2.60 -3.47 30.64
CA GLN A 602 2.56 -4.78 29.99
C GLN A 602 3.76 -5.01 29.06
N GLY A 603 4.67 -4.03 28.95
CA GLY A 603 5.83 -4.10 28.06
C GLY A 603 5.48 -3.89 26.59
N LYS A 604 4.28 -3.37 26.29
CA LYS A 604 3.86 -2.99 24.94
C LYS A 604 4.36 -1.58 24.63
N ASN A 605 4.58 -1.30 23.35
CA ASN A 605 4.84 0.09 22.94
C ASN A 605 3.55 0.89 23.16
N ALA A 606 3.62 1.90 24.01
CA ALA A 606 2.55 2.85 24.25
C ALA A 606 2.87 4.19 23.58
N TYR A 607 1.81 4.83 23.08
CA TYR A 607 1.85 6.09 22.38
C TYR A 607 0.80 7.03 22.94
N GLU A 608 1.20 8.25 23.29
CA GLU A 608 0.29 9.29 23.78
C GLU A 608 0.54 10.61 23.06
N GLU A 609 -0.49 11.14 22.41
CA GLU A 609 -0.46 12.46 21.78
C GLU A 609 -0.87 13.54 22.79
N HIS A 610 -0.02 14.56 22.92
CA HIS A 610 -0.30 15.72 23.76
C HIS A 610 0.09 17.01 23.03
N MET A 611 -0.61 18.10 23.32
CA MET A 611 -0.29 19.42 22.78
C MET A 611 0.29 20.34 23.84
N LYS A 612 1.22 21.18 23.40
CA LYS A 612 1.75 22.30 24.17
C LYS A 612 1.29 23.61 23.56
N ILE A 613 0.79 24.51 24.39
CA ILE A 613 0.45 25.87 24.00
C ILE A 613 1.51 26.79 24.61
N LEU A 614 2.35 27.37 23.76
CA LEU A 614 3.56 28.08 24.13
C LEU A 614 3.44 29.55 23.76
N ASP A 615 4.14 30.43 24.47
CA ASP A 615 4.25 31.83 24.06
C ASP A 615 4.95 31.95 22.71
N LYS A 616 4.43 32.83 21.85
CA LYS A 616 5.07 33.14 20.57
C LYS A 616 6.49 33.67 20.81
N GLY A 617 7.45 33.19 20.03
CA GLY A 617 8.89 33.45 20.23
C GLY A 617 9.62 32.40 21.08
N THR A 618 8.91 31.38 21.59
CA THR A 618 9.56 30.18 22.15
C THR A 618 10.34 29.45 21.06
N THR A 619 11.56 29.00 21.36
CA THR A 619 12.40 28.21 20.44
C THR A 619 12.24 26.72 20.67
N PHE A 620 12.53 25.89 19.67
CA PHE A 620 12.54 24.43 19.86
C PHE A 620 13.53 24.00 20.95
N GLU A 621 14.71 24.64 21.03
CA GLU A 621 15.69 24.39 22.10
C GLU A 621 15.10 24.62 23.50
N ALA A 622 14.34 25.69 23.69
CA ALA A 622 13.70 26.00 24.97
C ALA A 622 12.62 24.97 25.33
N LEU A 623 11.77 24.60 24.36
CA LEU A 623 10.74 23.59 24.53
C LEU A 623 11.34 22.21 24.85
N ILE A 624 12.32 21.74 24.07
CA ILE A 624 13.01 20.46 24.27
C ILE A 624 13.62 20.41 25.68
N LYS A 625 14.24 21.50 26.14
CA LYS A 625 14.80 21.58 27.49
C LYS A 625 13.72 21.44 28.57
N ASP A 626 12.51 21.90 28.31
CA ASP A 626 11.40 21.79 29.25
C ASP A 626 10.78 20.40 29.26
N LEU A 627 10.49 19.84 28.08
CA LEU A 627 9.98 18.49 27.90
C LEU A 627 10.89 17.42 28.52
N LYS A 628 12.22 17.61 28.46
CA LYS A 628 13.17 16.70 29.13
C LYS A 628 13.04 16.64 30.66
N LYS A 629 12.32 17.57 31.29
CA LYS A 629 12.05 17.57 32.74
C LYS A 629 10.74 16.87 33.10
N GLU A 630 9.95 16.45 32.12
CA GLU A 630 8.68 15.79 32.39
C GLU A 630 8.87 14.49 33.17
N ASN A 631 7.83 14.12 33.93
CA ASN A 631 7.86 12.94 34.78
C ASN A 631 8.14 11.69 33.95
N LYS A 632 8.94 10.78 34.53
CA LYS A 632 9.18 9.45 33.97
C LYS A 632 7.84 8.72 33.71
N PRO A 633 7.77 7.87 32.67
CA PRO A 633 6.56 7.10 32.40
C PRO A 633 6.38 5.98 33.42
N THR A 634 5.15 5.49 33.56
CA THR A 634 4.86 4.23 34.26
C THR A 634 5.09 3.08 33.30
N SER A 635 6.19 2.34 33.47
CA SER A 635 6.66 1.32 32.55
C SER A 635 6.69 -0.09 33.13
N TYR A 636 6.93 -1.08 32.27
CA TYR A 636 7.07 -2.49 32.65
C TYR A 636 8.00 -2.69 33.83
N GLU A 637 7.63 -3.61 34.71
CA GLU A 637 8.37 -3.87 35.95
C GLU A 637 9.84 -4.21 35.65
N GLY A 638 10.76 -3.55 36.35
CA GLY A 638 12.19 -3.72 36.19
C GLY A 638 12.84 -2.81 35.14
N LEU A 639 12.09 -2.21 34.20
CA LEU A 639 12.65 -1.20 33.30
C LEU A 639 12.98 0.09 34.06
N ARG A 640 14.19 0.60 33.85
CA ARG A 640 14.71 1.79 34.52
C ARG A 640 14.80 2.94 33.53
N PHE A 641 13.86 3.86 33.63
CA PHE A 641 13.87 5.10 32.84
C PHE A 641 15.14 5.91 33.13
N LYS A 642 15.82 6.32 32.06
CA LYS A 642 17.03 7.16 32.10
C LYS A 642 16.70 8.62 31.82
N GLU A 643 16.14 8.89 30.65
CA GLU A 643 15.83 10.25 30.17
C GLU A 643 14.85 10.23 28.99
N TRP A 644 14.32 11.40 28.64
CA TRP A 644 13.58 11.61 27.39
C TRP A 644 14.54 11.98 26.26
N GLU A 645 14.48 11.23 25.18
CA GLU A 645 15.03 11.63 23.89
C GLU A 645 13.95 12.38 23.11
N ILE A 646 14.31 13.51 22.51
CA ILE A 646 13.36 14.35 21.78
C ILE A 646 13.96 14.67 20.42
N SER A 647 13.19 14.44 19.36
CA SER A 647 13.57 14.75 17.99
C SER A 647 12.46 15.52 17.27
N THR A 648 12.86 16.29 16.27
CA THR A 648 11.97 17.05 15.38
C THR A 648 12.65 17.16 14.01
N PHE A 649 11.85 17.27 12.95
CA PHE A 649 12.36 17.53 11.60
C PHE A 649 12.77 18.99 11.41
N ASP A 650 12.32 19.88 12.29
CA ASP A 650 12.56 21.31 12.18
C ASP A 650 13.96 21.68 12.71
N THR A 651 14.85 22.07 11.80
CA THR A 651 16.19 22.58 12.13
C THR A 651 16.44 23.91 11.42
N PRO A 652 17.23 24.85 12.01
CA PRO A 652 17.93 24.80 13.30
C PRO A 652 17.03 24.97 14.54
N LEU A 653 17.29 24.17 15.60
CA LEU A 653 16.52 24.19 16.86
C LEU A 653 16.51 25.52 17.64
N LYS A 654 17.46 26.42 17.34
CA LYS A 654 17.57 27.73 17.97
C LYS A 654 16.56 28.74 17.43
N ASN A 655 15.95 28.42 16.30
CA ASN A 655 14.94 29.27 15.71
C ASN A 655 13.67 29.24 16.55
N GLU A 656 12.96 30.37 16.51
CA GLU A 656 11.62 30.48 17.08
C GLU A 656 10.68 29.51 16.37
N ILE A 657 9.80 28.87 17.14
CA ILE A 657 8.71 28.05 16.61
C ILE A 657 7.71 29.01 15.99
N LYS A 658 7.69 29.09 14.66
CA LYS A 658 6.82 29.99 13.90
C LYS A 658 5.54 29.30 13.45
N ASP A 659 5.64 28.02 13.14
CA ASP A 659 4.54 27.25 12.56
C ASP A 659 3.65 26.70 13.67
N ASN A 660 2.35 26.85 13.47
CA ASN A 660 1.36 26.33 14.40
C ASN A 660 1.15 24.85 14.12
N TYR A 661 1.01 24.04 15.18
CA TYR A 661 0.94 22.58 15.12
C TYR A 661 2.22 21.92 14.55
N SER A 662 3.39 22.56 14.75
CA SER A 662 4.67 21.86 14.58
C SER A 662 4.73 20.60 15.44
N TYR A 663 5.54 19.64 15.00
CA TYR A 663 5.49 18.28 15.51
C TYR A 663 6.83 17.86 16.15
N LEU A 664 6.77 17.21 17.32
CA LEU A 664 7.93 16.59 17.99
C LEU A 664 7.66 15.16 18.44
N TYR A 665 8.68 14.31 18.31
CA TYR A 665 8.68 12.98 18.92
C TYR A 665 9.42 13.01 20.25
N MET A 666 8.81 12.45 21.30
CA MET A 666 9.41 12.29 22.63
C MET A 666 9.43 10.82 23.04
N SER A 667 10.62 10.21 23.04
CA SER A 667 10.82 8.78 23.30
C SER A 667 11.50 8.53 24.64
N ALA A 668 10.98 7.58 25.42
CA ALA A 668 11.60 7.17 26.68
C ALA A 668 12.86 6.34 26.43
N ILE A 669 13.99 6.79 26.99
CA ILE A 669 15.23 6.02 26.98
C ILE A 669 15.38 5.31 28.32
N TYR A 670 15.72 4.03 28.28
CA TYR A 670 15.91 3.19 29.45
C TYR A 670 17.39 2.81 29.63
N GLU A 671 17.82 2.60 30.88
CA GLU A 671 19.19 2.15 31.21
C GLU A 671 19.41 0.67 30.87
N ASN A 672 18.35 -0.12 30.96
CA ASN A 672 18.28 -1.54 30.65
C ASN A 672 17.24 -1.80 29.57
N TYR A 673 17.24 -3.01 29.03
CA TYR A 673 16.50 -3.34 27.83
C TYR A 673 15.38 -4.34 28.09
N LEU A 674 14.29 -4.16 27.34
CA LEU A 674 13.18 -5.08 27.30
C LEU A 674 13.41 -6.09 26.17
N VAL A 675 13.35 -7.38 26.50
CA VAL A 675 13.43 -8.48 25.54
C VAL A 675 12.10 -9.18 25.52
N ARG A 676 11.45 -9.21 24.35
CA ARG A 676 10.12 -9.76 24.17
C ARG A 676 10.20 -11.00 23.28
N PHE A 677 9.61 -12.10 23.72
CA PHE A 677 9.43 -13.30 22.91
C PHE A 677 7.93 -13.49 22.67
N MET A 678 7.52 -13.51 21.42
CA MET A 678 6.13 -13.57 20.98
C MET A 678 5.94 -14.81 20.11
N ILE A 679 5.07 -15.74 20.51
CA ILE A 679 4.78 -16.93 19.69
C ILE A 679 3.34 -16.88 19.19
N ASP A 680 3.14 -17.05 17.89
CA ASP A 680 1.82 -17.14 17.26
C ASP A 680 1.92 -17.76 15.86
N ASN A 681 1.00 -18.66 15.51
CA ASN A 681 0.98 -19.25 14.17
C ASN A 681 0.69 -18.24 13.05
N ARG A 682 0.07 -17.08 13.35
CA ARG A 682 -0.09 -15.97 12.39
C ARG A 682 1.25 -15.46 11.87
N PHE A 683 2.32 -15.59 12.66
CA PHE A 683 3.66 -15.20 12.21
C PHE A 683 4.19 -16.05 11.05
N LYS A 684 3.62 -17.25 10.81
CA LYS A 684 3.97 -18.10 9.67
C LYS A 684 3.75 -17.43 8.32
N ALA A 685 2.74 -16.56 8.20
CA ALA A 685 2.44 -15.84 6.94
C ALA A 685 3.52 -14.82 6.55
N TYR A 686 4.45 -14.50 7.45
CA TYR A 686 5.48 -13.48 7.26
C TYR A 686 6.86 -14.07 6.95
N GLU A 687 6.93 -15.37 6.68
CA GLU A 687 8.17 -16.09 6.34
C GLU A 687 8.72 -15.73 4.95
N SER A 688 7.87 -15.21 4.03
CA SER A 688 8.21 -14.90 2.64
C SER A 688 8.50 -13.41 2.35
N ASN A 689 8.29 -12.49 3.30
CA ASN A 689 8.57 -11.07 3.08
C ASN A 689 10.06 -10.78 3.31
N SER A 690 10.78 -10.55 2.21
CA SER A 690 12.13 -10.01 2.22
C SER A 690 12.18 -8.66 2.96
N GLY A 691 12.94 -8.62 4.05
CA GLY A 691 13.48 -7.38 4.60
C GLY A 691 12.85 -6.97 5.94
N SER A 692 13.64 -7.13 6.99
CA SER A 692 14.11 -6.13 7.98
C SER A 692 13.54 -4.69 8.07
N ARG A 693 12.46 -4.31 7.39
CA ARG A 693 11.73 -3.04 7.56
C ARG A 693 10.38 -3.18 8.27
N ALA A 694 9.82 -4.38 8.40
CA ALA A 694 8.61 -4.57 9.22
C ALA A 694 8.88 -4.67 10.74
N ALA A 695 10.16 -4.79 11.14
CA ALA A 695 10.56 -5.06 12.53
C ALA A 695 11.23 -3.89 13.26
N GLY A 696 11.38 -2.71 12.62
CA GLY A 696 11.97 -1.55 13.27
C GLY A 696 11.78 -0.26 12.48
N GLY A 697 10.90 0.61 12.98
CA GLY A 697 10.75 2.00 12.51
C GLY A 697 9.46 2.28 11.75
N GLY A 698 8.48 2.88 12.44
CA GLY A 698 7.26 3.45 11.86
C GLY A 698 6.02 2.57 11.98
N ALA A 699 4.91 3.20 12.39
CA ALA A 699 3.47 2.84 12.43
C ALA A 699 2.96 1.37 12.32
N ALA A 700 3.67 0.44 11.69
CA ALA A 700 3.34 -1.00 11.62
C ALA A 700 3.60 -1.76 12.94
N GLY A 701 4.29 -1.15 13.91
CA GLY A 701 4.54 -1.75 15.23
C GLY A 701 3.26 -2.05 16.04
N GLY A 702 2.16 -1.35 15.75
CA GLY A 702 0.87 -1.56 16.42
C GLY A 702 0.12 -2.82 15.97
N TYR A 703 0.39 -3.33 14.76
CA TYR A 703 -0.35 -4.47 14.20
C TYR A 703 0.04 -5.81 14.83
N PHE A 704 1.22 -5.89 15.45
CA PHE A 704 1.75 -7.11 16.06
C PHE A 704 1.64 -7.18 17.58
N ASP A 705 1.28 -6.08 18.25
CA ASP A 705 1.07 -6.02 19.72
C ASP A 705 -0.36 -6.41 20.14
N SER A 706 -1.17 -6.92 19.20
CA SER A 706 -2.44 -7.63 19.45
C SER A 706 -2.22 -8.89 20.31
N GLU A 707 -3.27 -9.43 20.94
CA GLU A 707 -3.15 -10.67 21.73
C GLU A 707 -2.56 -11.81 20.87
N VAL A 708 -1.34 -12.22 21.20
CA VAL A 708 -0.62 -13.35 20.57
C VAL A 708 -0.59 -14.53 21.52
N GLU A 709 -0.45 -15.74 20.98
CA GLU A 709 -0.55 -16.98 21.76
C GLU A 709 0.38 -17.04 22.99
N TYR A 710 1.61 -16.53 22.86
CA TYR A 710 2.52 -16.34 23.99
C TYR A 710 3.25 -15.00 23.90
N VAL A 711 3.37 -14.31 25.03
CA VAL A 711 4.31 -13.19 25.23
C VAL A 711 5.13 -13.44 26.49
N ILE A 712 6.45 -13.43 26.38
CA ILE A 712 7.36 -13.40 27.51
C ILE A 712 8.20 -12.13 27.42
N ASN A 713 8.09 -11.29 28.43
CA ASN A 713 8.88 -10.08 28.57
C ASN A 713 9.94 -10.28 29.65
N MET A 714 11.19 -10.01 29.31
CA MET A 714 12.34 -10.05 30.21
C MET A 714 13.02 -8.69 30.21
N VAL A 715 13.62 -8.35 31.35
CA VAL A 715 14.45 -7.15 31.47
C VAL A 715 15.89 -7.58 31.69
N ALA A 716 16.81 -6.99 30.94
CA ALA A 716 18.22 -7.36 30.95
C ALA A 716 19.14 -6.15 30.81
N GLU A 717 20.34 -6.23 31.39
CA GLU A 717 21.39 -5.22 31.25
C GLU A 717 22.07 -5.28 29.89
N LYS A 718 22.72 -4.18 29.51
CA LYS A 718 23.54 -4.14 28.30
C LYS A 718 24.67 -5.18 28.37
N ASN A 719 24.80 -5.98 27.32
CA ASN A 719 25.70 -7.12 27.18
C ASN A 719 25.43 -8.28 28.17
N GLU A 720 24.31 -8.26 28.89
CA GLU A 720 23.89 -9.41 29.68
C GLU A 720 23.59 -10.59 28.75
N LYS A 721 23.94 -11.78 29.23
CA LYS A 721 23.59 -13.04 28.58
C LYS A 721 22.33 -13.56 29.21
N ILE A 722 21.26 -13.64 28.44
CA ILE A 722 20.02 -14.28 28.87
C ILE A 722 19.82 -15.59 28.10
N THR A 723 19.21 -16.55 28.78
CA THR A 723 18.78 -17.80 28.14
C THR A 723 17.42 -17.57 27.51
N VAL A 724 17.25 -18.00 26.27
CA VAL A 724 15.95 -17.99 25.60
C VAL A 724 14.98 -18.84 26.43
N PRO A 725 13.80 -18.32 26.82
CA PRO A 725 12.82 -19.08 27.58
C PRO A 725 12.44 -20.38 26.86
N GLU A 726 12.14 -21.42 27.63
CA GLU A 726 11.55 -22.64 27.06
C GLU A 726 10.07 -22.40 26.74
N PHE A 727 9.62 -22.93 25.60
CA PHE A 727 8.23 -22.88 25.15
C PHE A 727 7.65 -24.31 25.18
N PRO A 728 7.24 -24.83 26.35
CA PRO A 728 6.98 -26.26 26.57
C PRO A 728 5.83 -26.83 25.74
N ASN A 729 4.98 -26.00 25.13
CA ASN A 729 3.86 -26.42 24.30
C ASN A 729 4.23 -26.60 22.82
N TYR A 730 5.47 -26.32 22.43
CA TYR A 730 5.95 -26.44 21.06
C TYR A 730 7.09 -27.44 20.96
N LYS A 731 6.98 -28.40 20.03
CA LYS A 731 8.06 -29.33 19.65
C LYS A 731 9.26 -28.56 19.08
N LYS A 732 8.96 -27.52 18.30
CA LYS A 732 9.93 -26.69 17.61
C LYS A 732 9.31 -25.31 17.34
N ILE A 733 10.06 -24.26 17.67
CA ILE A 733 9.78 -22.89 17.26
C ILE A 733 10.65 -22.55 16.04
N THR A 734 10.02 -22.04 15.00
CA THR A 734 10.64 -21.32 13.90
C THR A 734 10.50 -19.82 14.19
N TRP A 735 11.63 -19.13 14.31
CA TRP A 735 11.68 -17.67 14.49
C TRP A 735 11.62 -16.99 13.12
N ILE A 736 10.87 -15.90 13.01
CA ILE A 736 10.79 -15.13 11.76
C ILE A 736 11.95 -14.13 11.65
N GLU A 737 12.45 -13.60 12.76
CA GLU A 737 13.70 -12.84 12.78
C GLU A 737 14.92 -13.76 12.85
N ALA A 738 16.12 -13.21 12.68
CA ALA A 738 17.37 -13.96 12.84
C ALA A 738 17.34 -14.79 14.13
N LYS A 739 17.50 -16.11 13.97
CA LYS A 739 17.37 -17.08 15.05
C LYS A 739 18.18 -16.62 16.28
N PRO A 740 17.59 -16.53 17.47
CA PRO A 740 18.36 -16.37 18.69
C PRO A 740 19.20 -17.65 18.87
N GLU A 741 20.46 -17.65 18.43
CA GLU A 741 21.35 -18.82 18.45
C GLU A 741 22.00 -19.03 19.82
N GLY A 742 21.95 -20.27 20.32
CA GLY A 742 22.72 -20.77 21.46
C GLY A 742 22.18 -20.35 22.83
N ASP A 743 22.62 -21.04 23.89
CA ASP A 743 22.16 -20.87 25.28
C ASP A 743 22.47 -19.47 25.89
N ASN A 744 22.86 -18.48 25.10
CA ASN A 744 23.37 -17.18 25.53
C ASN A 744 23.05 -16.05 24.53
N LEU A 745 21.84 -15.50 24.60
CA LEU A 745 21.47 -14.29 23.87
C LEU A 745 22.14 -13.07 24.53
N ILE A 746 22.97 -12.33 23.80
CA ILE A 746 23.63 -11.11 24.28
C ILE A 746 22.75 -9.90 23.98
N ILE A 747 22.28 -9.22 25.03
CA ILE A 747 21.36 -8.09 24.89
C ILE A 747 22.13 -6.81 24.55
N LYS A 748 21.75 -6.15 23.46
CA LYS A 748 22.42 -4.92 22.97
C LYS A 748 21.50 -3.70 22.99
N ASP A 749 20.21 -3.93 22.82
CA ASP A 749 19.11 -2.97 22.74
C ASP A 749 17.80 -3.64 23.16
N HIS A 750 16.67 -2.93 23.04
CA HIS A 750 15.35 -3.55 23.15
C HIS A 750 15.18 -4.55 22.01
N MET A 751 14.86 -5.80 22.32
CA MET A 751 14.77 -6.88 21.33
C MET A 751 13.37 -7.47 21.32
N VAL A 752 12.84 -7.76 20.13
CA VAL A 752 11.58 -8.48 19.95
C VAL A 752 11.83 -9.66 19.03
N PHE A 753 11.50 -10.86 19.51
CA PHE A 753 11.56 -12.11 18.76
C PHE A 753 10.15 -12.63 18.57
N ARG A 754 9.78 -12.90 17.33
CA ARG A 754 8.51 -13.45 16.91
C ARG A 754 8.76 -14.83 16.33
N GLY A 755 7.99 -15.81 16.78
CA GLY A 755 8.14 -17.18 16.37
C GLY A 755 6.80 -17.86 16.16
N TYR A 756 6.80 -18.90 15.37
CA TYR A 756 5.65 -19.79 15.22
C TYR A 756 6.17 -21.22 15.35
N GLY A 757 5.32 -22.21 15.60
CA GLY A 757 5.85 -23.55 15.85
C GLY A 757 4.84 -24.68 15.81
N GLU A 758 5.36 -25.90 15.70
CA GLU A 758 4.57 -27.12 15.80
C GLU A 758 4.30 -27.45 17.25
N LYS A 759 3.02 -27.54 17.64
CA LYS A 759 2.62 -27.93 18.98
C LYS A 759 2.94 -29.41 19.25
N ILE A 760 3.10 -29.76 20.53
CA ILE A 760 3.30 -31.16 20.92
C ILE A 760 1.97 -31.94 20.78
N ASP A 761 1.84 -32.78 19.74
CA ASP A 761 0.74 -33.77 19.62
C ASP A 761 0.79 -34.78 20.77
N ASP A 762 -0.26 -34.83 21.56
CA ASP A 762 -0.42 -35.80 22.66
C ASP A 762 -1.28 -37.03 22.27
N THR A 763 -1.39 -37.33 20.96
CA THR A 763 -2.19 -38.46 20.44
C THR A 763 -1.41 -39.76 20.29
N ALA A 764 -0.66 -40.16 21.32
CA ALA A 764 0.02 -41.45 21.38
C ALA A 764 -0.63 -42.42 22.39
N SER A 765 -1.92 -42.72 22.22
CA SER A 765 -2.50 -44.00 22.65
C SER A 765 -3.84 -44.27 21.97
N ASN A 766 -3.98 -45.51 21.49
CA ASN A 766 -5.17 -46.14 20.92
C ASN A 766 -5.55 -45.80 19.47
N LYS A 767 -4.89 -46.50 18.53
CA LYS A 767 -5.61 -47.10 17.38
C LYS A 767 -6.04 -48.52 17.75
N PRO A 768 -7.28 -48.92 17.44
CA PRO A 768 -7.46 -50.17 16.69
C PRO A 768 -8.52 -50.05 15.57
N VAL A 769 -8.11 -50.25 14.32
CA VAL A 769 -8.37 -51.41 13.41
C VAL A 769 -9.67 -51.33 12.60
N THR A 770 -9.50 -51.19 11.28
CA THR A 770 -10.50 -51.36 10.21
C THR A 770 -10.68 -52.86 9.87
N PRO A 771 -11.90 -53.36 9.61
CA PRO A 771 -12.29 -53.83 8.26
C PRO A 771 -13.78 -53.52 7.94
N GLU A 772 -14.34 -53.47 6.73
CA GLU A 772 -14.15 -54.21 5.48
C GLU A 772 -14.90 -53.47 4.33
N LYS A 773 -14.50 -53.66 3.07
CA LYS A 773 -15.18 -53.22 1.81
C LYS A 773 -15.62 -54.50 1.06
N PRO A 774 -16.74 -54.64 0.29
CA PRO A 774 -17.25 -53.71 -0.75
C PRO A 774 -18.78 -53.66 -1.03
N THR A 775 -19.26 -52.62 -1.73
CA THR A 775 -19.88 -52.67 -3.09
C THR A 775 -20.36 -51.29 -3.57
N THR A 776 -20.20 -51.02 -4.87
CA THR A 776 -20.72 -49.87 -5.66
C THR A 776 -21.66 -50.45 -6.74
N PRO A 777 -22.68 -49.77 -7.31
CA PRO A 777 -22.63 -48.46 -8.03
C PRO A 777 -23.84 -47.52 -7.66
N GLU A 778 -24.04 -46.24 -8.03
CA GLU A 778 -23.78 -45.39 -9.21
C GLU A 778 -23.62 -43.90 -8.77
N ASN A 779 -23.06 -43.05 -9.64
CA ASN A 779 -22.82 -41.60 -9.51
C ASN A 779 -23.61 -40.87 -10.65
N PRO A 780 -23.88 -39.54 -10.69
CA PRO A 780 -23.57 -38.47 -9.72
C PRO A 780 -24.72 -37.50 -9.40
N SER A 781 -24.68 -36.90 -8.20
CA SER A 781 -25.03 -35.49 -8.01
C SER A 781 -24.20 -34.94 -6.85
N THR A 782 -23.26 -34.05 -7.20
CA THR A 782 -22.66 -32.97 -6.41
C THR A 782 -22.71 -33.11 -4.88
N LEU A 783 -21.59 -33.50 -4.28
CA LEU A 783 -21.31 -33.29 -2.85
C LEU A 783 -20.76 -31.88 -2.65
N GLU A 784 -21.56 -31.01 -2.04
CA GLU A 784 -21.12 -29.74 -1.48
C GLU A 784 -20.19 -29.99 -0.27
N LYS A 785 -19.18 -29.14 -0.14
CA LYS A 785 -18.30 -29.03 1.03
C LYS A 785 -19.15 -28.61 2.25
N PRO A 786 -18.95 -29.15 3.48
CA PRO A 786 -19.81 -28.81 4.61
C PRO A 786 -19.74 -27.31 4.91
N SER A 787 -20.90 -26.65 4.85
CA SER A 787 -21.07 -25.26 5.24
C SER A 787 -21.19 -25.17 6.77
N SER A 788 -20.56 -24.15 7.37
CA SER A 788 -20.66 -23.83 8.80
C SER A 788 -21.92 -23.01 9.16
N THR A 789 -22.74 -22.66 8.16
CA THR A 789 -23.98 -21.87 8.31
C THR A 789 -25.23 -22.67 7.95
N LEU A 790 -26.35 -22.37 8.60
CA LEU A 790 -27.67 -22.90 8.23
C LEU A 790 -28.11 -22.37 6.85
N ALA A 791 -28.85 -23.18 6.09
CA ALA A 791 -29.46 -22.75 4.85
C ALA A 791 -30.57 -21.71 5.11
N GLU A 792 -30.67 -20.68 4.28
CA GLU A 792 -31.60 -19.55 4.44
C GLU A 792 -33.05 -19.98 4.71
N LYS A 793 -33.52 -21.02 4.01
CA LYS A 793 -34.87 -21.56 4.21
C LYS A 793 -35.09 -22.09 5.64
N VAL A 794 -34.09 -22.77 6.22
CA VAL A 794 -34.16 -23.29 7.59
C VAL A 794 -34.20 -22.15 8.60
N ILE A 795 -33.44 -21.08 8.35
CA ILE A 795 -33.45 -19.87 9.20
C ILE A 795 -34.85 -19.26 9.23
N GLN A 796 -35.47 -19.10 8.05
CA GLN A 796 -36.82 -18.53 7.93
C GLN A 796 -37.88 -19.39 8.62
N ASP A 797 -37.81 -20.71 8.46
CA ASP A 797 -38.73 -21.66 9.11
C ASP A 797 -38.59 -21.58 10.65
N VAL A 798 -37.37 -21.58 11.19
CA VAL A 798 -37.11 -21.46 12.64
C VAL A 798 -37.59 -20.11 13.19
N VAL A 799 -37.36 -19.01 12.48
CA VAL A 799 -37.84 -17.69 12.87
C VAL A 799 -39.38 -17.64 12.88
N HIS A 800 -40.03 -18.27 11.92
CA HIS A 800 -41.48 -18.40 11.88
C HIS A 800 -41.99 -19.17 13.11
N ASP A 801 -41.39 -20.33 13.41
CA ASP A 801 -41.77 -21.17 14.53
C ASP A 801 -41.58 -20.47 15.87
N ILE A 802 -40.45 -19.76 16.05
CA ILE A 802 -40.19 -18.95 17.25
C ILE A 802 -41.27 -17.87 17.41
N LYS A 803 -41.65 -17.18 16.33
CA LYS A 803 -42.70 -16.14 16.38
C LYS A 803 -44.08 -16.73 16.68
N ALA A 804 -44.39 -17.92 16.17
CA ALA A 804 -45.65 -18.63 16.38
C ALA A 804 -45.74 -19.35 17.74
N ALA A 805 -44.61 -19.64 18.39
CA ALA A 805 -44.58 -20.40 19.64
C ALA A 805 -45.41 -19.74 20.76
N GLU A 806 -46.20 -20.56 21.48
CA GLU A 806 -46.88 -20.15 22.70
C GLU A 806 -45.88 -19.91 23.84
N LYS A 807 -46.34 -19.26 24.91
CA LYS A 807 -45.52 -19.00 26.11
C LYS A 807 -45.04 -20.34 26.72
N GLY A 808 -43.72 -20.51 26.83
CA GLY A 808 -43.05 -21.73 27.27
C GLY A 808 -42.75 -22.73 26.14
N GLY A 809 -42.97 -22.36 24.87
CA GLY A 809 -42.72 -23.22 23.72
C GLY A 809 -41.25 -23.61 23.55
N ARG A 810 -41.00 -24.82 23.03
CA ARG A 810 -39.67 -25.35 22.73
C ARG A 810 -39.51 -25.55 21.22
N ILE A 811 -38.43 -25.01 20.67
CA ILE A 811 -38.06 -25.13 19.26
C ILE A 811 -36.76 -25.92 19.17
N ASP A 812 -36.78 -27.05 18.46
CA ASP A 812 -35.60 -27.91 18.26
C ASP A 812 -35.06 -27.71 16.84
N VAL A 813 -33.81 -27.30 16.72
CA VAL A 813 -33.13 -27.00 15.46
C VAL A 813 -32.02 -28.00 15.24
N THR A 814 -32.07 -28.75 14.13
CA THR A 814 -30.98 -29.65 13.74
C THR A 814 -29.91 -28.86 12.98
N MET A 815 -28.73 -28.73 13.57
CA MET A 815 -27.64 -27.90 13.03
C MET A 815 -26.70 -28.68 12.09
N GLY A 816 -26.57 -30.00 12.26
CA GLY A 816 -25.66 -30.81 11.45
C GLY A 816 -24.20 -30.39 11.65
N THR A 817 -23.53 -29.95 10.58
CA THR A 817 -22.17 -29.38 10.62
C THR A 817 -22.14 -27.86 10.82
N ALA A 818 -23.31 -27.21 10.84
CA ALA A 818 -23.39 -25.78 11.10
C ALA A 818 -23.14 -25.48 12.58
N SER A 819 -22.41 -24.41 12.85
CA SER A 819 -22.08 -23.95 14.21
C SER A 819 -22.37 -22.46 14.42
N ILE A 820 -22.59 -21.72 13.33
CA ILE A 820 -22.99 -20.32 13.36
C ILE A 820 -24.50 -20.22 13.57
N VAL A 821 -24.90 -19.54 14.63
CA VAL A 821 -26.28 -19.19 14.95
C VAL A 821 -26.58 -17.80 14.37
N PRO A 822 -27.48 -17.71 13.38
CA PRO A 822 -27.86 -16.44 12.78
C PRO A 822 -28.53 -15.48 13.76
N VAL A 823 -28.22 -14.20 13.63
CA VAL A 823 -28.78 -13.11 14.42
C VAL A 823 -30.31 -13.07 14.35
N ASP A 824 -30.90 -13.48 13.23
CA ASP A 824 -32.35 -13.46 13.04
C ASP A 824 -33.08 -14.43 13.97
N ILE A 825 -32.49 -15.59 14.26
CA ILE A 825 -33.01 -16.56 15.25
C ILE A 825 -32.93 -15.96 16.66
N LEU A 826 -31.80 -15.32 17.00
CA LEU A 826 -31.61 -14.67 18.31
C LEU A 826 -32.57 -13.49 18.51
N LYS A 827 -32.73 -12.63 17.50
CA LYS A 827 -33.68 -11.51 17.50
C LYS A 827 -35.12 -11.98 17.63
N ALA A 828 -35.50 -13.07 16.95
CA ALA A 828 -36.83 -13.64 17.05
C ALA A 828 -37.14 -14.18 18.46
N ALA A 829 -36.14 -14.78 19.12
CA ALA A 829 -36.27 -15.32 20.46
C ALA A 829 -36.19 -14.25 21.57
N LYS A 830 -35.51 -13.11 21.31
CA LYS A 830 -35.20 -12.08 22.31
C LYS A 830 -36.43 -11.62 23.10
N GLY A 831 -36.34 -11.71 24.43
CA GLY A 831 -37.38 -11.31 25.38
C GLY A 831 -38.62 -12.21 25.39
N LYS A 832 -38.71 -13.20 24.50
CA LYS A 832 -39.85 -14.12 24.41
C LYS A 832 -39.64 -15.32 25.33
N ASP A 833 -40.74 -15.81 25.91
CA ASP A 833 -40.74 -17.00 26.76
C ASP A 833 -40.69 -18.28 25.89
N VAL A 834 -39.58 -18.50 25.20
CA VAL A 834 -39.33 -19.69 24.37
C VAL A 834 -37.97 -20.28 24.73
N THR A 835 -37.81 -21.57 24.49
CA THR A 835 -36.53 -22.27 24.59
C THR A 835 -36.14 -22.80 23.22
N VAL A 836 -34.96 -22.44 22.73
CA VAL A 836 -34.42 -22.89 21.44
C VAL A 836 -33.29 -23.89 21.72
N ASN A 837 -33.44 -25.13 21.30
CA ASN A 837 -32.40 -26.16 21.40
C ASN A 837 -31.73 -26.32 20.04
N LEU A 838 -30.41 -26.14 19.99
CA LEU A 838 -29.59 -26.24 18.81
C LEU A 838 -28.80 -27.54 18.88
N HIS A 839 -29.22 -28.54 18.10
CA HIS A 839 -28.61 -29.88 18.10
C HIS A 839 -27.42 -29.91 17.14
N MET A 840 -26.22 -29.82 17.72
CA MET A 840 -24.95 -29.95 17.03
C MET A 840 -24.54 -31.43 16.93
N ASN A 841 -23.44 -31.72 16.24
CA ASN A 841 -22.89 -33.07 16.17
C ASN A 841 -22.16 -33.45 17.48
N GLY A 842 -22.91 -33.90 18.48
CA GLY A 842 -22.38 -34.46 19.74
C GLY A 842 -22.65 -33.63 21.00
N TYR A 843 -23.24 -32.45 20.87
CA TYR A 843 -23.65 -31.58 21.98
C TYR A 843 -24.87 -30.73 21.58
N THR A 844 -25.50 -30.09 22.55
CA THR A 844 -26.67 -29.24 22.32
C THR A 844 -26.54 -27.94 23.10
N TRP A 845 -26.77 -26.81 22.41
CA TRP A 845 -26.92 -25.51 23.05
C TRP A 845 -28.40 -25.24 23.29
N THR A 846 -28.75 -24.80 24.50
CA THR A 846 -30.10 -24.38 24.87
C THR A 846 -30.09 -22.90 25.17
N ILE A 847 -30.89 -22.13 24.42
CA ILE A 847 -31.02 -20.68 24.57
C ILE A 847 -32.43 -20.36 25.04
N HIS A 848 -32.55 -19.66 26.17
CA HIS A 848 -33.82 -19.14 26.65
C HIS A 848 -34.03 -17.72 26.15
N GLY A 849 -35.13 -17.47 25.44
CA GLY A 849 -35.37 -16.15 24.82
C GLY A 849 -35.37 -14.99 25.82
N LYS A 850 -35.79 -15.23 27.07
CA LYS A 850 -35.74 -14.25 28.17
C LYS A 850 -34.33 -13.88 28.63
N ASP A 851 -33.36 -14.75 28.39
CA ASP A 851 -31.97 -14.55 28.80
C ASP A 851 -31.13 -13.84 27.72
N ILE A 852 -31.78 -13.45 26.61
CA ILE A 852 -31.18 -12.60 25.57
C ILE A 852 -31.42 -11.13 25.94
N LEU A 853 -30.39 -10.49 26.50
CA LEU A 853 -30.49 -9.13 27.04
C LEU A 853 -29.79 -8.07 26.16
N ALA A 854 -28.82 -8.46 25.32
CA ALA A 854 -28.06 -7.52 24.50
C ALA A 854 -28.88 -6.93 23.33
N ASP A 855 -28.68 -5.63 23.04
CA ASP A 855 -29.31 -4.91 21.93
C ASP A 855 -28.57 -5.05 20.60
N ASN A 856 -27.26 -5.29 20.64
CA ASN A 856 -26.36 -5.43 19.51
C ASN A 856 -26.06 -6.90 19.16
N LEU A 857 -27.11 -7.72 18.99
CA LEU A 857 -26.95 -9.12 18.58
C LEU A 857 -26.33 -9.23 17.18
N LYS A 858 -25.47 -10.23 16.99
CA LYS A 858 -24.79 -10.58 15.73
C LYS A 858 -24.89 -12.09 15.50
N ASP A 859 -24.51 -12.54 14.31
CA ASP A 859 -24.27 -13.96 14.06
C ASP A 859 -23.15 -14.44 14.98
N ILE A 860 -23.35 -15.59 15.63
CA ILE A 860 -22.43 -16.09 16.66
C ILE A 860 -22.06 -17.56 16.43
N ASN A 861 -20.77 -17.86 16.47
CA ASN A 861 -20.28 -19.23 16.31
C ASN A 861 -20.23 -19.94 17.67
N LEU A 862 -21.14 -20.89 17.91
CA LEU A 862 -21.20 -21.66 19.17
C LEU A 862 -20.50 -23.03 19.05
N GLU A 863 -19.52 -23.16 18.17
CA GLU A 863 -18.70 -24.36 18.05
C GLU A 863 -17.90 -24.62 19.33
N VAL A 864 -17.93 -25.88 19.78
CA VAL A 864 -17.21 -26.35 20.95
C VAL A 864 -16.22 -27.43 20.54
N ALA A 865 -14.94 -27.21 20.84
CA ALA A 865 -13.91 -28.23 20.82
C ALA A 865 -13.82 -28.86 22.22
N PHE A 866 -13.94 -30.19 22.30
CA PHE A 866 -13.72 -30.95 23.53
C PHE A 866 -12.30 -31.53 23.56
N ASP A 867 -11.81 -31.85 24.75
CA ASP A 867 -10.48 -32.45 24.97
C ASP A 867 -9.34 -31.54 24.47
N THR A 868 -9.50 -30.24 24.68
CA THR A 868 -8.49 -29.23 24.33
C THR A 868 -7.38 -29.19 25.37
N ASN A 869 -6.22 -28.65 24.99
CA ASN A 869 -5.09 -28.38 25.88
C ASN A 869 -4.88 -26.87 26.06
N ALA A 870 -5.96 -26.09 25.96
CA ALA A 870 -5.90 -24.64 26.01
C ALA A 870 -5.63 -24.11 27.42
N VAL A 871 -6.12 -24.81 28.46
CA VAL A 871 -5.75 -24.53 29.85
C VAL A 871 -4.51 -25.35 30.22
N PRO A 872 -3.41 -24.71 30.68
CA PRO A 872 -2.17 -25.42 31.00
C PRO A 872 -2.40 -26.57 32.00
N SER A 873 -1.85 -27.75 31.70
CA SER A 873 -2.06 -28.97 32.50
C SER A 873 -1.66 -28.79 33.98
N LYS A 874 -0.66 -27.95 34.26
CA LYS A 874 -0.26 -27.60 35.63
C LYS A 874 -1.35 -26.82 36.37
N THR A 875 -2.01 -25.87 35.70
CA THR A 875 -3.09 -25.05 36.25
C THR A 875 -4.34 -25.90 36.48
N ALA A 876 -4.73 -26.70 35.49
CA ALA A 876 -5.88 -27.61 35.61
C ALA A 876 -5.66 -28.66 36.72
N LYS A 877 -4.44 -29.22 36.83
CA LYS A 877 -4.09 -30.17 37.89
C LYS A 877 -4.01 -29.51 39.28
N ALA A 878 -3.53 -28.28 39.38
CA ALA A 878 -3.52 -27.54 40.64
C ALA A 878 -4.94 -27.32 41.19
N LEU A 879 -5.91 -27.07 40.31
CA LEU A 879 -7.32 -26.93 40.66
C LEU A 879 -7.99 -28.29 40.97
N ALA A 880 -7.83 -29.27 40.08
CA ALA A 880 -8.56 -30.53 40.16
C ALA A 880 -7.97 -31.56 41.12
N GLY A 881 -6.68 -31.44 41.45
CA GLY A 881 -5.93 -32.46 42.19
C GLY A 881 -5.92 -33.78 41.42
N ASP A 882 -6.41 -34.84 42.07
CA ASP A 882 -6.55 -36.18 41.48
C ASP A 882 -7.94 -36.41 40.85
N ASN A 883 -8.82 -35.40 40.83
CA ASN A 883 -10.14 -35.53 40.23
C ASN A 883 -10.07 -35.52 38.69
N PRO A 884 -10.90 -36.30 37.98
CA PRO A 884 -10.98 -36.23 36.53
C PRO A 884 -11.40 -34.85 36.05
N ILE A 885 -10.86 -34.43 34.91
CA ILE A 885 -11.21 -33.18 34.25
C ILE A 885 -11.60 -33.40 32.79
N LYS A 886 -12.39 -32.48 32.25
CA LYS A 886 -12.64 -32.33 30.82
C LYS A 886 -12.38 -30.88 30.43
N GLN A 887 -11.50 -30.64 29.46
CA GLN A 887 -11.29 -29.29 28.93
C GLN A 887 -12.14 -29.08 27.68
N LEU A 888 -12.62 -27.86 27.50
CA LEU A 888 -13.35 -27.43 26.30
C LEU A 888 -12.99 -25.99 25.93
N SER A 889 -13.00 -25.69 24.64
CA SER A 889 -12.73 -24.37 24.07
C SER A 889 -13.81 -24.00 23.06
N LEU A 890 -14.22 -22.74 23.05
CA LEU A 890 -15.09 -22.20 22.00
C LEU A 890 -14.24 -21.46 20.94
N THR A 891 -14.66 -21.51 19.68
CA THR A 891 -13.86 -21.04 18.51
C THR A 891 -13.59 -19.52 18.47
N HIS A 892 -14.20 -18.74 19.36
CA HIS A 892 -13.93 -17.30 19.51
C HIS A 892 -13.80 -16.93 20.99
N THR A 893 -13.47 -15.67 21.28
CA THR A 893 -13.50 -15.11 22.63
C THR A 893 -14.55 -13.99 22.71
N GLY A 894 -15.04 -13.72 23.93
CA GLY A 894 -15.93 -12.58 24.20
C GLY A 894 -17.40 -12.94 24.39
N ASP A 895 -18.18 -11.94 24.79
CA ASP A 895 -19.56 -12.10 25.27
C ASP A 895 -20.53 -12.57 24.18
N PHE A 896 -21.44 -13.46 24.55
CA PHE A 896 -22.54 -13.87 23.67
C PHE A 896 -23.61 -12.79 23.52
N GLY A 897 -23.74 -11.92 24.52
CA GLY A 897 -24.90 -11.04 24.69
C GLY A 897 -26.16 -11.73 25.23
N PHE A 898 -26.05 -13.01 25.60
CA PHE A 898 -27.10 -13.83 26.20
C PHE A 898 -26.51 -14.96 27.06
N LYS A 899 -27.33 -15.61 27.90
CA LYS A 899 -26.93 -16.87 28.56
C LYS A 899 -27.43 -18.07 27.77
N ALA A 900 -26.61 -19.12 27.71
CA ALA A 900 -26.97 -20.37 27.06
C ALA A 900 -26.41 -21.57 27.82
N ASP A 901 -27.12 -22.70 27.79
CA ASP A 901 -26.68 -23.93 28.44
C ASP A 901 -26.13 -24.91 27.40
N LEU A 902 -24.90 -25.36 27.61
CA LEU A 902 -24.26 -26.41 26.82
C LEU A 902 -24.49 -27.76 27.49
N SER A 903 -25.18 -28.65 26.80
CA SER A 903 -25.37 -30.05 27.18
C SER A 903 -24.49 -30.96 26.33
N PHE A 904 -23.63 -31.76 26.97
CA PHE A 904 -22.74 -32.71 26.29
C PHE A 904 -22.46 -33.94 27.15
N ASN A 905 -21.99 -35.02 26.50
CA ASN A 905 -21.65 -36.26 27.18
C ASN A 905 -20.22 -36.21 27.75
N ILE A 906 -20.11 -36.31 29.07
CA ILE A 906 -18.83 -36.33 29.80
C ILE A 906 -18.45 -37.73 30.32
N GLY A 907 -19.35 -38.72 30.22
CA GLY A 907 -19.11 -40.11 30.59
C GLY A 907 -20.14 -40.66 31.59
N SER A 908 -20.76 -41.79 31.25
CA SER A 908 -21.78 -42.46 32.09
C SER A 908 -21.24 -43.03 33.40
N GLU A 909 -19.93 -43.30 33.47
CA GLU A 909 -19.20 -43.70 34.66
C GLU A 909 -19.23 -42.65 35.77
N TYR A 910 -19.54 -41.40 35.42
CA TYR A 910 -19.65 -40.29 36.35
C TYR A 910 -21.09 -40.00 36.79
N ASN A 911 -22.04 -40.89 36.48
CA ASN A 911 -23.44 -40.76 36.90
C ASN A 911 -23.57 -40.42 38.39
N GLY A 912 -24.31 -39.35 38.69
CA GLY A 912 -24.56 -38.88 40.05
C GLY A 912 -23.50 -37.93 40.61
N LYS A 913 -22.34 -37.78 39.95
CA LYS A 913 -21.31 -36.75 40.25
C LYS A 913 -21.70 -35.40 39.64
N TYR A 914 -20.90 -34.38 39.90
CA TYR A 914 -21.04 -33.03 39.36
C TYR A 914 -19.86 -32.68 38.45
N GLY A 915 -20.14 -32.09 37.29
CA GLY A 915 -19.15 -31.37 36.50
C GLY A 915 -19.14 -29.90 36.95
N ASN A 916 -18.01 -29.43 37.50
CA ASN A 916 -17.83 -28.06 37.97
C ASN A 916 -17.09 -27.26 36.90
N LEU A 917 -17.74 -26.26 36.31
CA LEU A 917 -17.20 -25.43 35.25
C LEU A 917 -16.32 -24.31 35.81
N TYR A 918 -15.10 -24.20 35.29
CA TYR A 918 -14.17 -23.12 35.58
C TYR A 918 -13.78 -22.43 34.28
N TYR A 919 -13.93 -21.12 34.25
CA TYR A 919 -13.47 -20.23 33.19
C TYR A 919 -11.98 -19.96 33.36
N TYR A 920 -11.22 -20.04 32.27
CA TYR A 920 -9.83 -19.61 32.25
C TYR A 920 -9.75 -18.13 31.83
N ASP A 921 -9.32 -17.26 32.75
CA ASP A 921 -9.24 -15.82 32.52
C ASP A 921 -7.92 -15.38 31.88
N SER A 922 -7.87 -14.14 31.40
CA SER A 922 -6.68 -13.54 30.78
C SER A 922 -5.49 -13.36 31.73
N GLU A 923 -5.70 -13.48 33.04
CA GLU A 923 -4.64 -13.49 34.06
C GLU A 923 -4.10 -14.90 34.33
N GLY A 924 -4.61 -15.92 33.64
CA GLY A 924 -4.21 -17.32 33.77
C GLY A 924 -4.79 -18.04 34.99
N LYS A 925 -5.89 -17.53 35.57
CA LYS A 925 -6.59 -18.14 36.72
C LYS A 925 -7.83 -18.91 36.26
N LEU A 926 -8.22 -19.91 37.06
CA LEU A 926 -9.46 -20.68 36.85
C LEU A 926 -10.55 -20.20 37.82
N ILE A 927 -11.59 -19.58 37.27
CA ILE A 927 -12.71 -18.98 38.02
C ILE A 927 -13.94 -19.89 37.92
N PHE A 928 -14.42 -20.40 39.06
CA PHE A 928 -15.66 -21.19 39.12
C PHE A 928 -16.85 -20.41 38.55
N GLN A 929 -17.61 -21.03 37.66
CA GLN A 929 -18.79 -20.45 37.01
C GLN A 929 -20.09 -21.06 37.53
N ASN A 930 -20.24 -22.37 37.37
CA ASN A 930 -21.41 -23.13 37.81
C ASN A 930 -21.08 -24.64 37.83
N ALA A 931 -22.04 -25.47 38.23
CA ALA A 931 -21.90 -26.91 38.19
C ALA A 931 -23.20 -27.59 37.76
N GLY A 932 -23.07 -28.68 37.01
CA GLY A 932 -24.17 -29.50 36.52
C GLY A 932 -24.06 -30.93 37.05
N LYS A 933 -25.19 -31.54 37.43
CA LYS A 933 -25.21 -32.96 37.83
C LYS A 933 -25.17 -33.84 36.59
N ILE A 934 -24.32 -34.87 36.62
CA ILE A 934 -24.14 -35.82 35.53
C ILE A 934 -25.25 -36.88 35.61
N ASP A 935 -26.00 -37.02 34.52
CA ASP A 935 -27.12 -37.96 34.44
C ASP A 935 -26.68 -39.42 34.19
N ALA A 936 -27.65 -40.34 34.16
CA ALA A 936 -27.40 -41.77 33.96
C ALA A 936 -26.79 -42.11 32.59
N ASN A 937 -26.94 -41.24 31.60
CA ASN A 937 -26.38 -41.39 30.27
C ASN A 937 -25.00 -40.71 30.14
N GLY A 938 -24.53 -40.04 31.20
CA GLY A 938 -23.27 -39.31 31.21
C GLY A 938 -23.36 -37.88 30.69
N ASN A 939 -24.56 -37.32 30.53
CA ASN A 939 -24.69 -35.93 30.08
C ASN A 939 -24.61 -34.95 31.25
N VAL A 940 -23.97 -33.80 31.01
CA VAL A 940 -23.95 -32.65 31.91
C VAL A 940 -24.41 -31.42 31.15
N SER A 941 -25.18 -30.54 31.81
CA SER A 941 -25.58 -29.23 31.27
C SER A 941 -24.95 -28.13 32.11
N LEU A 942 -24.22 -27.21 31.47
CA LEU A 942 -23.47 -26.13 32.10
C LEU A 942 -23.78 -24.80 31.41
N SER A 943 -23.91 -23.71 32.17
CA SER A 943 -24.31 -22.40 31.65
C SER A 943 -23.12 -21.54 31.23
N PHE A 944 -23.25 -20.83 30.12
CA PHE A 944 -22.22 -19.96 29.53
C PHE A 944 -22.82 -18.59 29.19
N SER A 945 -21.97 -17.56 29.18
CA SER A 945 -22.34 -16.18 28.79
C SER A 945 -21.34 -15.52 27.83
N HIS A 946 -20.20 -16.16 27.61
CA HIS A 946 -19.13 -15.72 26.73
C HIS A 946 -18.39 -16.95 26.20
N ALA A 947 -17.63 -16.77 25.12
CA ALA A 947 -16.73 -17.79 24.59
C ALA A 947 -15.34 -17.67 25.23
N SER A 948 -14.78 -18.80 25.63
CA SER A 948 -13.42 -18.92 26.18
C SER A 948 -12.99 -20.39 26.24
N ASP A 949 -11.87 -20.61 26.91
CA ASP A 949 -11.39 -21.88 27.41
C ASP A 949 -11.94 -22.17 28.81
N TYR A 950 -12.32 -23.43 29.03
CA TYR A 950 -12.92 -23.89 30.27
C TYR A 950 -12.39 -25.25 30.71
N VAL A 951 -12.39 -25.47 32.03
CA VAL A 951 -12.15 -26.77 32.65
C VAL A 951 -13.41 -27.21 33.40
N VAL A 952 -13.85 -28.44 33.15
CA VAL A 952 -14.89 -29.11 33.94
C VAL A 952 -14.23 -30.11 34.87
N VAL A 953 -14.29 -29.87 36.18
CA VAL A 953 -13.75 -30.77 37.20
C VAL A 953 -14.86 -31.68 37.74
N ILE A 954 -14.65 -33.00 37.68
CA ILE A 954 -15.66 -34.00 38.02
C ILE A 954 -15.49 -34.46 39.46
N THR A 955 -16.47 -34.15 40.32
CA THR A 955 -16.39 -34.40 41.78
C THR A 955 -17.73 -34.89 42.35
N ASP A 956 -17.71 -35.41 43.59
CA ASP A 956 -18.95 -35.84 44.28
C ASP A 956 -19.78 -34.67 44.85
N LYS A 957 -19.24 -33.45 44.85
CA LYS A 957 -19.86 -32.24 45.41
C LYS A 957 -19.59 -31.02 44.53
N ILE A 958 -20.47 -30.02 44.59
CA ILE A 958 -20.22 -28.71 43.98
C ILE A 958 -19.08 -28.00 44.73
N MET A 959 -18.14 -27.39 44.00
CA MET A 959 -16.85 -26.89 44.52
C MET A 959 -16.80 -25.37 44.81
N GLU A 960 -17.90 -24.72 45.22
CA GLU A 960 -17.95 -23.27 45.50
C GLU A 960 -16.79 -22.77 46.40
N ASN A 961 -16.21 -21.61 46.06
CA ASN A 961 -15.14 -20.96 46.83
C ASN A 961 -15.58 -20.65 48.28
N GLU A 962 -14.87 -21.18 49.28
CA GLU A 962 -14.89 -20.64 50.63
C GLU A 962 -14.39 -19.18 50.60
N LYS A 963 -15.16 -18.26 51.19
CA LYS A 963 -14.78 -16.86 51.37
C LYS A 963 -13.45 -16.75 52.12
N SER A 964 -12.49 -16.06 51.53
CA SER A 964 -11.22 -15.72 52.17
C SER A 964 -11.43 -14.81 53.39
N ASP A 965 -11.10 -15.34 54.55
CA ASP A 965 -11.05 -14.64 55.82
C ASP A 965 -9.82 -13.71 55.85
N ASN A 966 -10.04 -12.45 56.19
CA ASN A 966 -9.01 -11.44 56.38
C ASN A 966 -8.25 -11.72 57.68
N SER A 967 -6.92 -11.86 57.64
CA SER A 967 -6.07 -11.61 58.80
C SER A 967 -4.80 -10.88 58.42
N ALA A 968 -4.91 -9.55 58.37
CA ALA A 968 -3.76 -8.67 58.55
C ALA A 968 -3.44 -8.56 60.06
N ILE A 969 -2.21 -8.89 60.45
CA ILE A 969 -1.67 -8.51 61.75
C ILE A 969 -1.34 -7.02 61.69
N ASN A 970 -2.13 -6.19 62.39
CA ASN A 970 -1.67 -5.17 63.32
C ASN A 970 -2.91 -4.49 63.98
N ALA A 971 -3.04 -4.66 65.31
CA ALA A 971 -3.91 -3.86 66.17
C ALA A 971 -3.17 -2.57 66.61
N PRO A 972 -3.81 -1.48 67.12
CA PRO A 972 -5.12 -1.45 67.79
C PRO A 972 -6.10 -0.31 67.40
N GLU A 973 -7.38 -0.55 67.74
CA GLU A 973 -8.46 0.36 68.21
C GLU A 973 -8.46 1.85 67.78
N ASN A 974 -9.56 2.47 67.34
CA ASN A 974 -10.83 2.58 68.09
C ASN A 974 -12.01 3.17 67.26
N THR A 975 -13.23 2.65 67.54
CA THR A 975 -14.57 3.27 67.64
C THR A 975 -15.35 3.96 66.48
N ASP A 976 -16.52 3.34 66.22
CA ASP A 976 -17.91 3.87 66.12
C ASP A 976 -18.55 4.36 64.80
N ASN A 977 -19.35 3.43 64.25
CA ASN A 977 -20.81 3.46 63.97
C ASN A 977 -21.47 4.19 62.78
N GLU A 978 -22.18 3.33 62.01
CA GLU A 978 -23.45 3.44 61.25
C GLU A 978 -23.48 4.37 60.00
N THR A 979 -23.93 3.97 58.79
CA THR A 979 -25.22 3.33 58.43
C THR A 979 -25.26 2.83 56.94
N GLN A 980 -25.99 1.73 56.73
CA GLN A 980 -26.58 1.04 55.54
C GLN A 980 -26.33 1.38 54.04
N ILE A 981 -25.86 0.33 53.32
CA ILE A 981 -26.35 -0.35 52.07
C ILE A 981 -26.85 0.45 50.85
N ASN A 982 -26.13 0.30 49.71
CA ASN A 982 -26.65 -0.09 48.37
C ASN A 982 -25.48 -0.35 47.40
N ASN A 983 -25.23 -1.61 47.02
CA ASN A 983 -24.29 -1.99 45.95
C ASN A 983 -25.05 -2.43 44.69
N VAL A 984 -24.79 -1.74 43.59
CA VAL A 984 -25.02 -2.16 42.21
C VAL A 984 -23.64 -2.24 41.57
N GLU A 985 -23.16 -3.44 41.23
CA GLU A 985 -21.94 -3.60 40.42
C GLU A 985 -22.33 -3.64 38.94
N SER A 986 -21.78 -2.67 38.22
CA SER A 986 -21.89 -2.45 36.78
C SER A 986 -20.82 -3.23 36.02
N SER A 987 -21.23 -3.92 34.95
CA SER A 987 -20.36 -4.44 33.90
C SER A 987 -19.68 -3.30 33.10
N PRO A 988 -18.41 -3.45 32.68
CA PRO A 988 -17.75 -2.48 31.83
C PRO A 988 -18.11 -2.65 30.33
N ASN A 989 -18.35 -1.52 29.67
CA ASN A 989 -18.61 -1.36 28.24
C ASN A 989 -17.36 -1.58 27.39
N THR A 990 -17.50 -2.21 26.21
CA THR A 990 -16.64 -1.95 25.05
C THR A 990 -17.45 -1.96 23.76
N GLY A 991 -17.44 -0.83 23.07
CA GLY A 991 -17.73 -0.71 21.64
C GLY A 991 -16.54 -0.01 21.00
N ASP A 992 -15.99 -0.57 19.93
CA ASP A 992 -16.02 0.09 18.63
C ASP A 992 -15.40 -0.78 17.53
N THR A 993 -15.94 -0.56 16.34
CA THR A 993 -15.65 -1.20 15.07
C THR A 993 -14.72 -0.32 14.24
N THR A 994 -13.72 -0.90 13.56
CA THR A 994 -12.99 -0.23 12.48
C THR A 994 -13.05 -1.01 11.17
N ASN A 995 -13.43 -0.26 10.13
CA ASN A 995 -13.61 -0.65 8.74
C ASN A 995 -12.27 -0.84 8.02
N VAL A 996 -12.22 -1.83 7.14
CA VAL A 996 -11.10 -2.19 6.26
C VAL A 996 -11.43 -1.66 4.86
N THR A 997 -10.72 -0.63 4.34
CA THR A 997 -10.90 -0.16 2.94
C THR A 997 -9.77 0.74 2.41
N ALA A 998 -8.50 0.55 2.80
CA ALA A 998 -7.40 1.44 2.37
C ALA A 998 -6.11 0.73 1.89
N ILE A 999 -6.22 -0.35 1.10
CA ILE A 999 -5.03 -1.07 0.57
C ILE A 999 -5.02 -1.21 -0.96
N PHE A 1000 -6.05 -0.76 -1.68
CA PHE A 1000 -6.15 -1.02 -3.14
C PHE A 1000 -5.56 0.07 -4.08
N TYR A 1001 -4.99 1.17 -3.57
CA TYR A 1001 -4.54 2.30 -4.41
C TYR A 1001 -3.02 2.55 -4.46
N LEU A 1002 -2.18 1.68 -3.90
CA LEU A 1002 -0.72 1.86 -3.88
C LEU A 1002 0.07 1.10 -4.97
N PHE A 1003 -0.60 0.40 -5.89
CA PHE A 1003 0.07 -0.37 -6.95
C PHE A 1003 0.04 0.26 -8.37
N LEU A 1004 -0.48 1.47 -8.52
CA LEU A 1004 -0.59 2.15 -9.83
C LEU A 1004 0.46 3.25 -10.09
N ALA A 1005 1.41 3.48 -9.17
CA ALA A 1005 2.42 4.53 -9.30
C ALA A 1005 3.83 4.07 -9.75
N SER A 1006 4.08 2.77 -9.97
CA SER A 1006 5.41 2.25 -10.33
C SER A 1006 5.66 2.09 -11.84
N LEU A 1007 4.73 2.50 -12.71
CA LEU A 1007 4.87 2.41 -14.17
C LEU A 1007 5.36 3.71 -14.86
N PHE A 1008 5.61 4.80 -14.13
CA PHE A 1008 6.05 6.07 -14.74
C PHE A 1008 7.57 6.37 -14.69
N ALA A 1009 8.39 5.52 -14.07
CA ALA A 1009 9.85 5.70 -14.04
C ALA A 1009 10.59 5.09 -15.26
N GLY A 1010 9.93 4.23 -16.06
CA GLY A 1010 10.55 3.53 -17.19
C GLY A 1010 10.71 4.37 -18.47
N CYS A 1011 9.94 5.45 -18.65
CA CYS A 1011 9.92 6.22 -19.89
C CYS A 1011 11.01 7.32 -19.99
N ILE A 1012 11.71 7.64 -18.89
CA ILE A 1012 12.74 8.71 -18.90
C ILE A 1012 14.12 8.18 -19.35
N ILE A 1013 14.41 6.88 -19.22
CA ILE A 1013 15.73 6.32 -19.54
C ILE A 1013 15.87 5.92 -21.02
N MET A 1014 14.78 5.61 -21.74
CA MET A 1014 14.86 5.39 -23.21
C MET A 1014 15.12 6.67 -24.02
N ARG A 1015 14.77 7.86 -23.49
CA ARG A 1015 14.97 9.13 -24.21
C ARG A 1015 16.43 9.62 -24.27
N LYS A 1016 17.29 9.27 -23.30
CA LYS A 1016 18.71 9.70 -23.32
C LYS A 1016 19.60 8.89 -24.26
N ARG A 1017 19.26 7.63 -24.57
CA ARG A 1017 20.07 6.81 -25.51
C ARG A 1017 19.81 7.06 -27.00
N LEU A 1018 18.66 7.63 -27.36
CA LEU A 1018 18.39 8.04 -28.75
C LEU A 1018 19.04 9.39 -29.13
N PHE A 1019 19.33 10.27 -28.15
CA PHE A 1019 19.97 11.56 -28.42
C PHE A 1019 21.50 11.50 -28.58
N LEU A 1020 22.17 10.51 -27.99
CA LEU A 1020 23.63 10.33 -28.14
C LEU A 1020 24.03 9.67 -29.47
N LYS A 1021 23.11 9.00 -30.17
CA LYS A 1021 23.41 8.32 -31.44
C LYS A 1021 23.28 9.21 -32.69
N ASN A 1022 22.65 10.39 -32.57
CA ASN A 1022 22.51 11.36 -33.67
C ASN A 1022 23.50 12.54 -33.61
N SER A 1023 24.55 12.46 -32.78
CA SER A 1023 25.64 13.46 -32.76
C SER A 1023 26.98 12.96 -33.31
N GLN A 1024 26.99 11.74 -33.88
CA GLN A 1024 28.10 11.25 -34.70
C GLN A 1024 27.55 10.67 -36.02
N ASP A 1025 27.05 11.57 -36.87
CA ASP A 1025 27.21 11.54 -38.34
C ASP A 1025 26.92 12.92 -38.95
#